data_AF-A0A3M2FGK4-F1
#
_entry.id   AF-A0A3M2FGK4-F1
#
_cell.length_a   1.000
_cell.length_b   1.000
_cell.length_c   1.000
_cell.angle_alpha   90.00
_cell.angle_beta   90.00
_cell.angle_gamma   90.00
#
_symmetry.space_group_name_H-M   'P 1'
#
loop_
_entity.id
_entity.type
_entity.pdbx_description
1 polymer ?
#
loop_
_entity_poly.entity_id
_entity_poly.type
_entity_poly.pdbx_seq_one_letter_code
_entity_poly.pdbx_strand_id
1 'polypeptide(L)'
;MSSGRSEARVPEACAGCPVHNVENLVRLGIDMNDWDYVIALAGNPNTGKSTVFNRLTGLRQHTGNWPGKTVTRAEGGFEVRGARYKLVDLPGTYSLFPISTDEEVARDFILFGNPDVVLIVLDATRLERNLNLCLQILEITERAVVCLNLMDEADRRGLRIDVRRLSKDLGVPVVPTVARYGKGSSEVVRAVCEVAEGSYRCHPHRKTVLPAEVREARDEVAASVRRAYPDLKNAGWVALRLLEGDATVEDGFRRGLLGSSPVVGDGEGGRDEESFGTNTERGERREAISEALETAGRLRWRFRESLRDRIVESLYTEAARIADRCVIREGAAMRRDPDLVLDRILTHPVWGFPVMLGLLAIVLWLTIAGANVPSEMISRFLIGKIYPLLKAGASSLGLPRFLVGLLIDGGYLATAWVVSVMLPPMAIFFPLFTLLEDFGYLPRVAFNLDPLFRRAGAHGKQALTMSMGFGCNAAGVVATRIIDSPRERLIAIITNNFSICNGRWPMQILMASIFVGAVAPPVLAGAVSALAVLTVAVTGVILSLLVSWVLSRTVLKGEASVFSLELPPYRPPRILQTLYTSLIDRTIIVLGRAVLFAFPAGLVIWLIGNLSFGGAPLAVSLSRLLDPLGTLMGLNGVVLLAFIVAIPANEIIIPTILMLTVMVGGLSGVGAGPGVMFEANSISETARILEAGGWTLLTGINLMIFSLLHNPCSTTIFTIWKETRRVGWTLLATFLPVGMGFLACVAVATVWRVLT
;
A
#
# COMPACT_ATOMS: atom_id res chain seq x y z
N MET A 1 -43.88 -42.03 -15.20
CA MET A 1 -42.54 -42.63 -15.37
C MET A 1 -41.54 -41.49 -15.45
N SER A 2 -40.56 -41.51 -14.55
CA SER A 2 -39.54 -40.50 -14.33
C SER A 2 -38.33 -40.68 -15.25
N SER A 3 -37.68 -39.56 -15.58
CA SER A 3 -36.20 -39.41 -15.71
C SER A 3 -35.97 -37.94 -16.13
N GLY A 4 -35.34 -37.05 -15.38
CA GLY A 4 -34.14 -37.20 -14.55
C GLY A 4 -33.07 -36.28 -15.13
N ARG A 5 -33.08 -34.99 -14.76
CA ARG A 5 -32.02 -34.04 -15.15
C ARG A 5 -30.86 -34.18 -14.15
N SER A 6 -29.71 -34.51 -14.70
CA SER A 6 -28.41 -34.69 -14.02
C SER A 6 -27.98 -33.46 -13.24
N GLU A 7 -27.81 -33.60 -11.92
CA GLU A 7 -26.99 -32.72 -11.11
C GLU A 7 -25.51 -32.88 -11.52
N ALA A 8 -24.81 -31.76 -11.70
CA ALA A 8 -23.40 -31.76 -12.05
C ALA A 8 -22.56 -32.15 -10.82
N ARG A 9 -21.87 -33.30 -10.88
CA ARG A 9 -20.90 -33.72 -9.86
C ARG A 9 -19.65 -32.85 -9.94
N VAL A 10 -19.25 -32.29 -8.80
CA VAL A 10 -17.99 -31.58 -8.59
C VAL A 10 -16.82 -32.58 -8.67
N PRO A 11 -15.66 -32.24 -9.28
CA PRO A 11 -14.52 -33.15 -9.37
C PRO A 11 -13.88 -33.43 -7.99
N GLU A 12 -13.50 -34.69 -7.75
CA GLU A 12 -12.85 -35.17 -6.50
C GLU A 12 -11.57 -34.42 -6.10
N ALA A 13 -10.93 -33.72 -7.04
CA ALA A 13 -9.71 -32.93 -6.79
C ALA A 13 -9.92 -31.68 -5.89
N CYS A 14 -11.17 -31.31 -5.58
CA CYS A 14 -11.49 -30.18 -4.69
C CYS A 14 -11.95 -30.59 -3.29
N ALA A 15 -12.11 -31.88 -2.98
CA ALA A 15 -12.61 -32.34 -1.68
C ALA A 15 -11.67 -32.03 -0.50
N GLY A 16 -10.39 -31.74 -0.77
CA GLY A 16 -9.39 -31.34 0.24
C GLY A 16 -9.01 -29.85 0.23
N CYS A 17 -9.74 -29.00 -0.50
CA CYS A 17 -9.41 -27.57 -0.62
C CYS A 17 -9.85 -26.78 0.63
N PRO A 18 -8.97 -26.02 1.31
CA PRO A 18 -9.35 -25.17 2.46
C PRO A 18 -10.39 -24.09 2.12
N VAL A 19 -10.53 -23.76 0.83
CA VAL A 19 -11.46 -22.74 0.31
C VAL A 19 -12.86 -23.32 0.09
N HIS A 20 -13.05 -24.64 0.15
CA HIS A 20 -14.31 -25.28 -0.23
C HIS A 20 -14.83 -26.31 0.78
N ASN A 21 -14.59 -26.11 2.08
CA ASN A 21 -15.21 -26.91 3.12
C ASN A 21 -16.53 -26.27 3.57
N VAL A 22 -17.63 -26.65 2.91
CA VAL A 22 -18.98 -26.09 3.13
C VAL A 22 -19.57 -26.51 4.49
N GLU A 23 -19.06 -27.60 5.07
CA GLU A 23 -19.50 -28.13 6.38
C GLU A 23 -18.94 -27.37 7.59
N ASN A 24 -18.10 -26.34 7.38
CA ASN A 24 -17.49 -25.53 8.45
C ASN A 24 -18.06 -24.11 8.56
N LEU A 25 -19.31 -23.86 8.13
CA LEU A 25 -20.01 -22.60 8.41
C LEU A 25 -20.44 -22.52 9.88
N VAL A 26 -19.45 -22.45 10.77
CA VAL A 26 -19.58 -22.17 12.20
C VAL A 26 -19.97 -20.69 12.34
N ARG A 27 -20.91 -20.38 13.24
CA ARG A 27 -21.28 -19.02 13.69
C ARG A 27 -20.04 -18.12 13.89
N LEU A 28 -19.60 -17.40 12.86
CA LEU A 28 -18.48 -16.42 12.82
C LEU A 28 -17.26 -16.65 13.76
N GLY A 29 -16.99 -17.88 14.21
CA GLY A 29 -15.90 -18.23 15.13
C GLY A 29 -15.87 -17.48 16.46
N ILE A 30 -17.01 -17.10 17.06
CA ILE A 30 -17.01 -16.52 18.42
C ILE A 30 -17.20 -17.65 19.43
N ASP A 31 -16.15 -18.01 20.16
CA ASP A 31 -16.31 -18.88 21.33
C ASP A 31 -17.06 -18.13 22.43
N MET A 32 -18.19 -18.69 22.85
CA MET A 32 -19.14 -18.17 23.84
C MET A 32 -19.09 -18.92 25.16
N ASN A 33 -18.28 -19.98 25.30
CA ASN A 33 -18.28 -20.86 26.46
C ASN A 33 -18.03 -20.12 27.79
N ASP A 34 -17.42 -18.92 27.72
CA ASP A 34 -17.07 -18.08 28.87
C ASP A 34 -17.71 -16.67 28.87
N TRP A 35 -18.73 -16.41 28.05
CA TRP A 35 -19.27 -15.06 27.90
C TRP A 35 -20.80 -15.03 27.89
N ASP A 36 -21.38 -14.09 28.64
CA ASP A 36 -22.83 -13.94 28.75
C ASP A 36 -23.41 -13.06 27.63
N TYR A 37 -22.63 -12.07 27.16
CA TYR A 37 -23.05 -11.13 26.11
C TYR A 37 -21.93 -10.83 25.10
N VAL A 38 -22.30 -10.60 23.84
CA VAL A 38 -21.40 -10.15 22.77
C VAL A 38 -21.69 -8.72 22.36
N ILE A 39 -20.66 -7.88 22.38
CA ILE A 39 -20.70 -6.49 21.94
C ILE A 39 -19.85 -6.34 20.69
N ALA A 40 -20.45 -5.83 19.62
CA ALA A 40 -19.72 -5.40 18.42
C ALA A 40 -19.27 -3.95 18.58
N LEU A 41 -17.97 -3.67 18.47
CA LEU A 41 -17.45 -2.30 18.44
C LEU A 41 -17.29 -1.84 16.99
N ALA A 42 -18.16 -0.94 16.56
CA ALA A 42 -18.18 -0.39 15.20
C ALA A 42 -17.83 1.10 15.20
N GLY A 43 -17.33 1.62 14.08
CA GLY A 43 -17.04 3.04 13.93
C GLY A 43 -16.15 3.33 12.74
N ASN A 44 -16.11 4.59 12.32
CA ASN A 44 -15.22 5.01 11.25
C ASN A 44 -13.74 4.82 11.67
N PRO A 45 -12.81 4.68 10.72
CA PRO A 45 -11.38 4.82 11.01
C PRO A 45 -11.08 6.13 11.75
N ASN A 46 -10.04 6.14 12.59
CA ASN A 46 -9.54 7.33 13.31
C ASN A 46 -10.51 7.99 14.32
N THR A 47 -11.66 7.39 14.62
CA THR A 47 -12.62 7.87 15.65
C THR A 47 -12.18 7.63 17.10
N GLY A 48 -11.03 7.00 17.28
CA GLY A 48 -10.55 6.55 18.60
C GLY A 48 -11.16 5.21 19.04
N LYS A 49 -11.75 4.43 18.12
CA LYS A 49 -12.28 3.08 18.36
C LYS A 49 -11.31 2.18 19.15
N SER A 50 -10.05 2.05 18.71
CA SER A 50 -9.05 1.25 19.42
C SER A 50 -8.71 1.82 20.81
N THR A 51 -8.78 3.14 21.00
CA THR A 51 -8.62 3.77 22.32
C THR A 51 -9.78 3.43 23.24
N VAL A 52 -11.02 3.44 22.72
CA VAL A 52 -12.22 2.99 23.45
C VAL A 52 -12.10 1.51 23.80
N PHE A 53 -11.76 0.67 22.82
CA PHE A 53 -11.55 -0.77 23.01
C PHE A 53 -10.57 -1.05 24.17
N ASN A 54 -9.34 -0.51 24.07
CA ASN A 54 -8.30 -0.71 25.09
C ASN A 54 -8.72 -0.19 26.47
N ARG A 55 -9.54 0.86 26.52
CA ARG A 55 -10.01 1.42 27.78
C ARG A 55 -11.07 0.53 28.44
N LEU A 56 -11.91 -0.13 27.64
CA LEU A 56 -12.96 -1.01 28.14
C LEU A 56 -12.42 -2.40 28.50
N THR A 57 -11.47 -2.95 27.74
CA THR A 57 -10.95 -4.32 27.92
C THR A 57 -9.67 -4.40 28.76
N GLY A 58 -8.94 -3.29 28.91
CA GLY A 58 -7.68 -3.26 29.65
C GLY A 58 -6.57 -4.09 28.95
N LEU A 59 -5.88 -4.95 29.71
CA LEU A 59 -4.79 -5.81 29.20
C LEU A 59 -5.27 -7.19 28.68
N ARG A 60 -6.57 -7.49 28.78
CA ARG A 60 -7.14 -8.80 28.40
C ARG A 60 -7.60 -8.78 26.95
N GLN A 61 -6.63 -8.77 26.03
CA GLN A 61 -6.90 -8.83 24.59
C GLN A 61 -6.27 -10.06 23.94
N HIS A 62 -7.00 -10.65 23.01
CA HIS A 62 -6.52 -11.66 22.08
C HIS A 62 -6.62 -11.10 20.66
N THR A 63 -5.52 -11.16 19.92
CA THR A 63 -5.48 -10.76 18.51
C THR A 63 -5.30 -11.99 17.62
N GLY A 64 -6.13 -12.09 16.59
CA GLY A 64 -6.12 -13.15 15.58
C GLY A 64 -6.51 -12.60 14.22
N ASN A 65 -6.90 -13.48 13.30
CA ASN A 65 -7.46 -13.10 12.00
C ASN A 65 -8.89 -13.60 11.88
N TRP A 66 -9.72 -12.88 11.11
CA TRP A 66 -11.07 -13.35 10.77
C TRP A 66 -10.99 -14.66 9.95
N PRO A 67 -11.88 -15.64 10.17
CA PRO A 67 -11.85 -16.91 9.45
C PRO A 67 -11.81 -16.71 7.92
N GLY A 68 -10.81 -17.29 7.27
CA GLY A 68 -10.62 -17.20 5.82
C GLY A 68 -10.21 -15.82 5.27
N LYS A 69 -9.93 -14.83 6.13
CA LYS A 69 -9.58 -13.45 5.73
C LYS A 69 -8.27 -12.98 6.37
N THR A 70 -7.56 -12.06 5.72
CA THR A 70 -6.30 -11.46 6.24
C THR A 70 -6.53 -10.27 7.18
N VAL A 71 -7.78 -10.03 7.56
CA VAL A 71 -8.19 -8.91 8.40
C VAL A 71 -7.94 -9.28 9.86
N THR A 72 -7.26 -8.40 10.60
CA THR A 72 -6.99 -8.61 12.03
C THR A 72 -8.28 -8.51 12.83
N ARG A 73 -8.48 -9.46 13.73
CA ARG A 73 -9.59 -9.55 14.67
C ARG A 73 -9.04 -9.33 16.07
N ALA A 74 -9.54 -8.33 16.79
CA ALA A 74 -9.18 -8.08 18.18
C ALA A 74 -10.41 -8.33 19.07
N GLU A 75 -10.20 -9.13 20.10
CA GLU A 75 -11.22 -9.48 21.09
C GLU A 75 -10.71 -9.19 22.48
N GLY A 76 -11.59 -8.75 23.35
CA GLY A 76 -11.33 -8.68 24.77
C GLY A 76 -12.64 -8.80 25.53
N GLY A 77 -12.59 -8.56 26.82
CA GLY A 77 -13.82 -8.50 27.58
C GLY A 77 -13.64 -7.96 28.98
N PHE A 78 -14.78 -7.71 29.61
CA PHE A 78 -14.86 -7.13 30.93
C PHE A 78 -16.02 -7.77 31.69
N GLU A 79 -16.01 -7.64 33.02
CA GLU A 79 -17.03 -8.19 33.90
C GLU A 79 -17.69 -7.07 34.68
N VAL A 80 -19.03 -7.06 34.70
CA VAL A 80 -19.83 -6.08 35.43
C VAL A 80 -20.98 -6.81 36.10
N ARG A 81 -21.13 -6.63 37.42
CA ARG A 81 -22.21 -7.21 38.23
C ARG A 81 -22.34 -8.74 38.08
N GLY A 82 -21.22 -9.44 37.87
CA GLY A 82 -21.18 -10.90 37.70
C GLY A 82 -21.51 -11.40 36.29
N ALA A 83 -21.84 -10.52 35.35
CA ALA A 83 -21.99 -10.85 33.93
C ALA A 83 -20.70 -10.52 33.15
N ARG A 84 -20.29 -11.45 32.28
CA ARG A 84 -19.10 -11.38 31.43
C ARG A 84 -19.48 -10.90 30.02
N TYR A 85 -18.90 -9.78 29.62
CA TYR A 85 -19.16 -9.13 28.33
C TYR A 85 -17.95 -9.27 27.41
N LYS A 86 -18.18 -9.87 26.24
CA LYS A 86 -17.17 -10.00 25.18
C LYS A 86 -17.26 -8.80 24.24
N LEU A 87 -16.16 -8.11 24.03
CA LEU A 87 -16.05 -7.00 23.09
C LEU A 87 -15.25 -7.44 21.86
N VAL A 88 -15.89 -7.41 20.69
CA VAL A 88 -15.28 -7.74 19.39
C VAL A 88 -15.04 -6.44 18.63
N ASP A 89 -13.77 -6.13 18.35
CA ASP A 89 -13.41 -4.96 17.56
C ASP A 89 -13.60 -5.23 16.06
N LEU A 90 -14.55 -4.53 15.45
CA LEU A 90 -14.76 -4.61 14.00
C LEU A 90 -13.74 -3.73 13.27
N PRO A 91 -13.35 -4.07 12.04
CA PRO A 91 -12.57 -3.16 11.20
C PRO A 91 -13.21 -1.78 11.10
N GLY A 92 -12.40 -0.72 11.02
CA GLY A 92 -12.95 0.62 10.86
C GLY A 92 -13.52 0.81 9.46
N THR A 93 -14.79 1.16 9.34
CA THR A 93 -15.51 1.23 8.05
C THR A 93 -16.25 2.55 7.91
N TYR A 94 -16.41 3.06 6.69
CA TYR A 94 -17.26 4.26 6.45
C TYR A 94 -18.70 3.92 6.11
N SER A 95 -18.93 2.67 5.70
CA SER A 95 -20.17 2.21 5.12
C SER A 95 -20.27 0.69 5.31
N LEU A 96 -21.49 0.17 5.38
CA LEU A 96 -21.79 -1.26 5.33
C LEU A 96 -22.13 -1.74 3.91
N PHE A 97 -21.93 -0.88 2.91
CA PHE A 97 -21.95 -1.26 1.49
C PHE A 97 -20.53 -1.69 1.10
N PRO A 98 -20.22 -3.00 1.05
CA PRO A 98 -18.84 -3.46 1.01
C PRO A 98 -18.21 -3.21 -0.37
N ILE A 99 -17.09 -2.51 -0.35
CA ILE A 99 -16.12 -2.42 -1.46
C ILE A 99 -14.82 -3.12 -1.06
N SER A 100 -14.57 -3.23 0.25
CA SER A 100 -13.38 -3.86 0.84
C SER A 100 -13.74 -5.07 1.69
N THR A 101 -12.75 -5.92 1.93
CA THR A 101 -12.87 -7.09 2.83
C THR A 101 -13.18 -6.67 4.26
N ASP A 102 -12.73 -5.48 4.69
CA ASP A 102 -12.95 -4.93 6.02
C ASP A 102 -14.41 -4.54 6.22
N GLU A 103 -15.00 -3.88 5.23
CA GLU A 103 -16.42 -3.53 5.20
C GLU A 103 -17.31 -4.77 5.13
N GLU A 104 -16.91 -5.78 4.35
CA GLU A 104 -17.61 -7.05 4.26
C GLU A 104 -17.63 -7.75 5.63
N VAL A 105 -16.50 -7.81 6.33
CA VAL A 105 -16.40 -8.39 7.69
C VAL A 105 -17.29 -7.65 8.69
N ALA A 106 -17.24 -6.31 8.70
CA ALA A 106 -18.05 -5.53 9.64
C ALA A 106 -19.56 -5.73 9.38
N ARG A 107 -19.97 -5.69 8.10
CA ARG A 107 -21.35 -5.94 7.67
C ARG A 107 -21.80 -7.34 8.09
N ASP A 108 -21.04 -8.37 7.73
CA ASP A 108 -21.40 -9.76 7.98
C ASP A 108 -21.49 -10.04 9.48
N PHE A 109 -20.61 -9.46 10.29
CA PHE A 109 -20.68 -9.62 11.74
C PHE A 109 -21.92 -8.97 12.36
N ILE A 110 -22.26 -7.76 11.94
CA ILE A 110 -23.44 -7.06 12.45
C ILE A 110 -24.73 -7.77 12.02
N LEU A 111 -24.75 -8.39 10.83
CA LEU A 111 -25.92 -9.11 10.29
C LEU A 111 -26.06 -10.53 10.82
N PHE A 112 -25.00 -11.33 10.71
CA PHE A 112 -25.04 -12.78 10.95
C PHE A 112 -24.42 -13.15 12.31
N GLY A 113 -23.59 -12.29 12.88
CA GLY A 113 -22.97 -12.50 14.19
C GLY A 113 -23.93 -12.32 15.36
N ASN A 114 -25.11 -11.72 15.13
CA ASN A 114 -26.15 -11.47 16.14
C ASN A 114 -25.59 -10.89 17.47
N PRO A 115 -24.85 -9.76 17.43
CA PRO A 115 -24.36 -9.15 18.66
C PRO A 115 -25.52 -8.66 19.55
N ASP A 116 -25.37 -8.83 20.86
CA ASP A 116 -26.34 -8.34 21.85
C ASP A 116 -26.41 -6.82 21.87
N VAL A 117 -25.28 -6.14 21.64
CA VAL A 117 -25.22 -4.68 21.49
C VAL A 117 -24.18 -4.30 20.44
N VAL A 118 -24.50 -3.31 19.60
CA VAL A 118 -23.52 -2.63 18.74
C VAL A 118 -23.14 -1.30 19.39
N LEU A 119 -21.89 -1.20 19.85
CA LEU A 119 -21.29 0.04 20.35
C LEU A 119 -20.70 0.82 19.18
N ILE A 120 -21.33 1.93 18.80
CA ILE A 120 -20.96 2.76 17.65
C ILE A 120 -20.12 3.94 18.12
N VAL A 121 -18.85 3.99 17.74
CA VAL A 121 -17.93 5.08 18.08
C VAL A 121 -17.97 6.16 17.00
N LEU A 122 -18.34 7.39 17.40
CA LEU A 122 -18.41 8.56 16.52
C LEU A 122 -17.39 9.61 16.95
N ASP A 123 -16.73 10.24 15.99
CA ASP A 123 -15.89 11.43 16.23
C ASP A 123 -16.76 12.70 16.34
N ALA A 124 -16.77 13.30 17.53
CA ALA A 124 -17.49 14.55 17.82
C ALA A 124 -17.08 15.72 16.91
N THR A 125 -15.83 15.77 16.46
CA THR A 125 -15.33 16.85 15.61
C THR A 125 -15.84 16.79 14.17
N ARG A 126 -16.34 15.63 13.75
CA ARG A 126 -16.82 15.34 12.38
C ARG A 126 -18.12 14.53 12.41
N LEU A 127 -19.10 15.01 13.19
CA LEU A 127 -20.33 14.26 13.48
C LEU A 127 -21.09 13.85 12.21
N GLU A 128 -21.31 14.77 11.26
CA GLU A 128 -22.02 14.53 9.99
C GLU A 128 -21.48 13.29 9.24
N ARG A 129 -20.16 13.21 9.06
CA ARG A 129 -19.52 12.11 8.34
C ARG A 129 -19.65 10.78 9.08
N ASN A 130 -19.59 10.82 10.41
CA ASN A 130 -19.67 9.62 11.25
C ASN A 130 -21.10 9.09 11.36
N LEU A 131 -22.09 9.99 11.27
CA LEU A 131 -23.50 9.62 11.33
C LEU A 131 -23.94 8.74 10.17
N ASN A 132 -23.28 8.79 9.01
CA ASN A 132 -23.62 7.91 7.89
C ASN A 132 -23.54 6.42 8.28
N LEU A 133 -22.40 5.97 8.83
CA LEU A 133 -22.26 4.60 9.33
C LEU A 133 -23.25 4.30 10.45
N CYS A 134 -23.43 5.25 11.38
CA CYS A 134 -24.37 5.11 12.49
C CYS A 134 -25.78 4.79 11.99
N LEU A 135 -26.31 5.57 11.05
CA LEU A 135 -27.64 5.38 10.47
C LEU A 135 -27.77 4.01 9.79
N GLN A 136 -26.76 3.56 9.05
CA GLN A 136 -26.77 2.23 8.44
C GLN A 136 -26.80 1.09 9.46
N ILE A 137 -26.08 1.23 10.58
CA ILE A 137 -26.13 0.25 11.67
C ILE A 137 -27.51 0.23 12.34
N LEU A 138 -28.12 1.41 12.55
CA LEU A 138 -29.46 1.54 13.15
C LEU A 138 -30.59 1.00 12.25
N GLU A 139 -30.36 0.90 10.93
CA GLU A 139 -31.24 0.19 10.02
C GLU A 139 -31.18 -1.34 10.20
N ILE A 140 -30.06 -1.87 10.71
CA ILE A 140 -29.85 -3.32 10.90
C ILE A 140 -30.26 -3.78 12.30
N THR A 141 -29.82 -3.10 13.36
CA THR A 141 -30.02 -3.54 14.75
C THR A 141 -30.88 -2.55 15.56
N GLU A 142 -31.60 -3.08 16.55
CA GLU A 142 -32.31 -2.29 17.56
C GLU A 142 -31.51 -2.12 18.84
N ARG A 143 -30.40 -2.86 19.01
CA ARG A 143 -29.60 -2.84 20.22
C ARG A 143 -28.28 -2.13 19.94
N ALA A 144 -28.31 -0.80 20.01
CA ALA A 144 -27.14 0.03 19.74
C ALA A 144 -26.94 1.09 20.81
N VAL A 145 -25.68 1.42 21.07
CA VAL A 145 -25.23 2.51 21.95
C VAL A 145 -24.21 3.35 21.19
N VAL A 146 -24.35 4.67 21.25
CA VAL A 146 -23.42 5.60 20.59
C VAL A 146 -22.42 6.15 21.59
N CYS A 147 -21.14 5.91 21.33
CA CYS A 147 -20.01 6.51 22.03
C CYS A 147 -19.53 7.73 21.22
N LEU A 148 -19.93 8.92 21.65
CA LEU A 148 -19.52 10.18 21.02
C LEU A 148 -18.17 10.62 21.59
N ASN A 149 -17.08 10.24 20.92
CA ASN A 149 -15.71 10.39 21.40
C ASN A 149 -15.06 11.68 20.87
N LEU A 150 -13.89 12.04 21.44
CA LEU A 150 -13.12 13.24 21.10
C LEU A 150 -13.84 14.56 21.46
N MET A 151 -14.63 14.56 22.53
CA MET A 151 -15.31 15.75 23.03
C MET A 151 -14.34 16.88 23.43
N ASP A 152 -13.14 16.54 23.91
CA ASP A 152 -12.09 17.53 24.25
C ASP A 152 -11.59 18.28 23.02
N GLU A 153 -11.49 17.60 21.87
CA GLU A 153 -11.09 18.22 20.61
C GLU A 153 -12.26 19.01 19.98
N ALA A 154 -13.49 18.54 20.14
CA ALA A 154 -14.68 19.29 19.72
C ALA A 154 -14.78 20.63 20.46
N ASP A 155 -14.59 20.60 21.79
CA ASP A 155 -14.56 21.81 22.63
C ASP A 155 -13.44 22.77 22.21
N ARG A 156 -12.23 22.27 21.93
CA ARG A 156 -11.10 23.10 21.41
C ARG A 156 -11.42 23.79 20.09
N ARG A 157 -12.24 23.17 19.25
CA ARG A 157 -12.70 23.72 17.96
C ARG A 157 -13.92 24.64 18.10
N GLY A 158 -14.41 24.87 19.32
CA GLY A 158 -15.61 25.67 19.56
C GLY A 158 -16.91 24.99 19.10
N LEU A 159 -16.90 23.66 18.99
CA LEU A 159 -18.08 22.86 18.65
C LEU A 159 -18.77 22.42 19.93
N ARG A 160 -20.01 22.86 20.15
CA ARG A 160 -20.88 22.31 21.20
C ARG A 160 -21.87 21.36 20.58
N ILE A 161 -22.00 20.15 21.14
CA ILE A 161 -22.93 19.14 20.65
C ILE A 161 -24.04 18.93 21.67
N ASP A 162 -25.29 19.10 21.25
CA ASP A 162 -26.45 18.75 22.05
C ASP A 162 -26.66 17.23 22.03
N VAL A 163 -26.02 16.56 22.99
CA VAL A 163 -26.08 15.10 23.18
C VAL A 163 -27.51 14.61 23.42
N ARG A 164 -28.35 15.39 24.12
CA ARG A 164 -29.73 14.98 24.42
C ARG A 164 -30.57 14.98 23.16
N ARG A 165 -30.42 16.02 22.32
CA ARG A 165 -31.08 16.08 21.03
C ARG A 165 -30.59 14.99 20.09
N LEU A 166 -29.27 14.75 20.04
CA LEU A 166 -28.70 13.68 19.23
C LEU A 166 -29.24 12.30 19.64
N SER A 167 -29.30 12.03 20.94
CA SER A 167 -29.91 10.81 21.49
C SER A 167 -31.39 10.67 21.10
N LYS A 168 -32.16 11.76 21.17
CA LYS A 168 -33.56 11.78 20.76
C LYS A 168 -33.75 11.55 19.25
N ASP A 169 -32.93 12.18 18.42
CA ASP A 169 -33.04 12.09 16.95
C ASP A 169 -32.58 10.73 16.43
N LEU A 170 -31.59 10.10 17.08
CA LEU A 170 -31.11 8.74 16.76
C LEU A 170 -31.96 7.63 17.42
N GLY A 171 -32.62 7.93 18.54
CA GLY A 171 -33.45 6.97 19.27
C GLY A 171 -32.66 5.90 20.05
N VAL A 172 -31.39 6.17 20.34
CA VAL A 172 -30.47 5.29 21.08
C VAL A 172 -29.67 6.09 22.11
N PRO A 173 -29.15 5.46 23.18
CA PRO A 173 -28.30 6.14 24.15
C PRO A 173 -27.05 6.72 23.47
N VAL A 174 -26.79 8.00 23.70
CA VAL A 174 -25.56 8.69 23.25
C VAL A 174 -24.78 9.11 24.48
N VAL A 175 -23.55 8.61 24.61
CA VAL A 175 -22.66 8.90 25.73
C VAL A 175 -21.47 9.73 25.22
N PRO A 176 -21.28 10.96 25.73
CA PRO A 176 -20.12 11.78 25.39
C PRO A 176 -18.88 11.26 26.13
N THR A 177 -17.77 11.09 25.41
CA THR A 177 -16.56 10.49 25.96
C THR A 177 -15.29 11.24 25.54
N VAL A 178 -14.26 11.07 26.38
CA VAL A 178 -12.87 11.35 26.01
C VAL A 178 -12.05 10.13 26.38
N ALA A 179 -12.02 9.15 25.47
CA ALA A 179 -11.46 7.82 25.73
C ALA A 179 -10.01 7.85 26.23
N ARG A 180 -9.20 8.80 25.72
CA ARG A 180 -7.79 8.98 26.13
C ARG A 180 -7.64 9.28 27.61
N TYR A 181 -8.58 10.02 28.21
CA TYR A 181 -8.56 10.40 29.62
C TYR A 181 -9.53 9.53 30.46
N GLY A 182 -10.20 8.55 29.85
CA GLY A 182 -11.17 7.68 30.51
C GLY A 182 -12.48 8.37 30.94
N LYS A 183 -12.76 9.60 30.49
CA LYS A 183 -14.01 10.30 30.80
C LYS A 183 -15.16 9.70 29.99
N GLY A 184 -16.27 9.38 30.64
CA GLY A 184 -17.45 8.79 30.01
C GLY A 184 -17.40 7.27 29.81
N SER A 185 -16.28 6.61 30.15
CA SER A 185 -16.15 5.15 29.95
C SER A 185 -17.08 4.34 30.84
N SER A 186 -17.26 4.74 32.10
CA SER A 186 -18.21 4.13 33.03
C SER A 186 -19.65 4.23 32.53
N GLU A 187 -20.01 5.36 31.92
CA GLU A 187 -21.33 5.64 31.39
C GLU A 187 -21.60 4.86 30.11
N VAL A 188 -20.58 4.64 29.26
CA VAL A 188 -20.66 3.74 28.11
C VAL A 188 -20.93 2.31 28.57
N VAL A 189 -20.15 1.81 29.54
CA VAL A 189 -20.34 0.45 30.09
C VAL A 189 -21.75 0.30 30.64
N ARG A 190 -22.23 1.26 31.44
CA ARG A 190 -23.60 1.25 31.97
C ARG A 190 -24.64 1.21 30.85
N ALA A 191 -24.54 2.07 29.83
CA ALA A 191 -25.50 2.11 28.73
C ALA A 191 -25.50 0.80 27.92
N VAL A 192 -24.33 0.19 27.72
CA VAL A 192 -24.22 -1.11 27.05
C VAL A 192 -24.89 -2.22 27.87
N CYS A 193 -24.64 -2.29 29.17
CA CYS A 193 -25.32 -3.25 30.05
C CYS A 193 -26.85 -3.04 30.03
N GLU A 194 -27.33 -1.80 30.11
CA GLU A 194 -28.76 -1.50 30.09
C GLU A 194 -29.45 -1.94 28.79
N VAL A 195 -28.78 -1.77 27.64
CA VAL A 195 -29.31 -2.22 26.34
C VAL A 195 -29.20 -3.75 26.18
N ALA A 196 -28.11 -4.37 26.66
CA ALA A 196 -27.90 -5.82 26.60
C ALA A 196 -28.93 -6.59 27.45
N GLU A 197 -29.15 -6.12 28.69
CA GLU A 197 -30.13 -6.69 29.64
C GLU A 197 -31.59 -6.33 29.27
N GLY A 198 -31.79 -5.43 28.30
CA GLY A 198 -33.11 -5.01 27.84
C GLY A 198 -33.85 -4.04 28.79
N SER A 199 -33.15 -3.50 29.79
CA SER A 199 -33.69 -2.47 30.69
C SER A 199 -33.86 -1.12 29.99
N TYR A 200 -33.04 -0.84 28.96
CA TYR A 200 -33.24 0.26 28.02
C TYR A 200 -33.77 -0.26 26.68
N ARG A 201 -34.97 0.18 26.28
CA ARG A 201 -35.54 -0.12 24.96
C ARG A 201 -35.23 1.01 23.98
N CYS A 202 -34.39 0.71 22.99
CA CYS A 202 -34.09 1.64 21.91
C CYS A 202 -35.23 1.72 20.89
N HIS A 203 -35.35 2.89 20.25
CA HIS A 203 -36.25 3.13 19.12
C HIS A 203 -35.47 3.75 17.96
N PRO A 204 -34.60 2.97 17.29
CA PRO A 204 -33.64 3.49 16.32
C PRO A 204 -34.26 4.33 15.21
N HIS A 205 -33.53 5.35 14.77
CA HIS A 205 -33.88 6.13 13.60
C HIS A 205 -33.87 5.27 12.33
N ARG A 206 -35.05 5.09 11.72
CA ARG A 206 -35.23 4.35 10.45
C ARG A 206 -36.02 5.14 9.41
N LYS A 207 -36.01 6.47 9.53
CA LYS A 207 -36.82 7.39 8.71
C LYS A 207 -36.03 8.03 7.57
N THR A 208 -35.03 7.33 7.03
CA THR A 208 -34.27 7.77 5.87
C THR A 208 -35.23 8.08 4.72
N VAL A 209 -35.22 9.34 4.25
CA VAL A 209 -36.12 9.78 3.18
C VAL A 209 -35.58 9.27 1.85
N LEU A 210 -36.11 8.13 1.39
CA LEU A 210 -35.80 7.58 0.07
C LEU A 210 -36.65 8.24 -1.02
N PRO A 211 -36.12 8.39 -2.25
CA PRO A 211 -36.92 8.76 -3.42
C PRO A 211 -38.16 7.88 -3.56
N ALA A 212 -39.28 8.45 -4.04
CA ALA A 212 -40.55 7.74 -4.10
C ALA A 212 -40.45 6.39 -4.84
N GLU A 213 -39.77 6.38 -5.98
CA GLU A 213 -39.52 5.18 -6.78
C GLU A 213 -38.77 4.08 -6.01
N VAL A 214 -37.74 4.45 -5.24
CA VAL A 214 -36.91 3.51 -4.48
C VAL A 214 -37.68 2.99 -3.26
N ARG A 215 -38.45 3.86 -2.61
CA ARG A 215 -39.30 3.51 -1.47
C ARG A 215 -40.38 2.50 -1.87
N GLU A 216 -41.06 2.73 -2.99
CA GLU A 216 -42.08 1.82 -3.52
C GLU A 216 -41.48 0.45 -3.84
N ALA A 217 -40.32 0.42 -4.53
CA ALA A 217 -39.61 -0.82 -4.83
C ALA A 217 -39.18 -1.57 -3.57
N ARG A 218 -38.64 -0.86 -2.56
CA ARG A 218 -38.28 -1.43 -1.27
C ARG A 218 -39.51 -2.04 -0.59
N ASP A 219 -40.62 -1.32 -0.55
CA ASP A 219 -41.81 -1.74 0.19
C ASP A 219 -42.48 -2.97 -0.46
N GLU A 220 -42.42 -3.07 -1.79
CA GLU A 220 -42.85 -4.24 -2.55
C GLU A 220 -42.02 -5.48 -2.16
N VAL A 221 -40.68 -5.39 -2.21
CA VAL A 221 -39.79 -6.50 -1.82
C VAL A 221 -39.91 -6.81 -0.32
N ALA A 222 -40.02 -5.79 0.53
CA ALA A 222 -40.13 -5.94 1.98
C ALA A 222 -41.43 -6.66 2.40
N ALA A 223 -42.51 -6.54 1.63
CA ALA A 223 -43.74 -7.29 1.88
C ALA A 223 -43.52 -8.80 1.72
N SER A 224 -42.77 -9.22 0.69
CA SER A 224 -42.43 -10.63 0.47
C SER A 224 -41.39 -11.13 1.48
N VAL A 225 -40.42 -10.29 1.85
CA VAL A 225 -39.45 -10.60 2.93
C VAL A 225 -40.15 -10.84 4.27
N ARG A 226 -41.14 -10.01 4.65
CA ARG A 226 -41.92 -10.20 5.88
C ARG A 226 -42.78 -11.45 5.87
N ARG A 227 -43.28 -11.88 4.71
CA ARG A 227 -43.98 -13.17 4.57
C ARG A 227 -43.04 -14.35 4.77
N ALA A 228 -41.82 -14.26 4.23
CA ALA A 228 -40.81 -15.31 4.39
C ALA A 228 -40.23 -15.38 5.82
N TYR A 229 -40.10 -14.23 6.49
CA TYR A 229 -39.56 -14.11 7.84
C TYR A 229 -40.35 -13.08 8.65
N PRO A 230 -41.45 -13.49 9.32
CA PRO A 230 -42.31 -12.58 10.07
C PRO A 230 -41.59 -11.89 11.24
N ASP A 231 -40.64 -12.58 11.87
CA ASP A 231 -39.86 -12.09 13.00
C ASP A 231 -38.69 -11.17 12.58
N LEU A 232 -38.46 -11.00 11.28
CA LEU A 232 -37.36 -10.20 10.75
C LEU A 232 -37.68 -8.71 10.82
N LYS A 233 -37.23 -8.07 11.90
CA LYS A 233 -37.49 -6.65 12.18
C LYS A 233 -36.87 -5.67 11.17
N ASN A 234 -35.79 -6.06 10.49
CA ASN A 234 -35.07 -5.25 9.52
C ASN A 234 -35.41 -5.61 8.05
N ALA A 235 -36.61 -6.13 7.79
CA ALA A 235 -37.06 -6.53 6.45
C ALA A 235 -36.88 -5.45 5.37
N GLY A 236 -37.04 -4.16 5.72
CA GLY A 236 -36.84 -3.05 4.79
C GLY A 236 -35.37 -2.88 4.35
N TRP A 237 -34.42 -3.12 5.24
CA TRP A 237 -32.99 -3.08 4.92
C TRP A 237 -32.60 -4.29 4.05
N VAL A 238 -33.08 -5.49 4.41
CA VAL A 238 -32.85 -6.71 3.61
C VAL A 238 -33.44 -6.55 2.20
N ALA A 239 -34.64 -5.97 2.08
CA ALA A 239 -35.24 -5.66 0.78
C ALA A 239 -34.37 -4.74 -0.09
N LEU A 240 -33.77 -3.69 0.48
CA LEU A 240 -32.83 -2.83 -0.25
C LEU A 240 -31.60 -3.61 -0.74
N ARG A 241 -31.04 -4.51 0.09
CA ARG A 241 -29.90 -5.35 -0.31
C ARG A 241 -30.23 -6.33 -1.43
N LEU A 242 -31.40 -6.96 -1.34
CA LEU A 242 -31.90 -7.85 -2.39
C LEU A 242 -32.13 -7.07 -3.68
N LEU A 243 -32.62 -5.83 -3.63
CA LEU A 243 -32.74 -4.97 -4.81
C LEU A 243 -31.39 -4.65 -5.44
N GLU A 244 -30.35 -4.38 -4.63
CA GLU A 244 -28.99 -4.13 -5.11
C GLU A 244 -28.30 -5.37 -5.70
N GLY A 245 -28.67 -6.57 -5.26
CA GLY A 245 -28.02 -7.81 -5.69
C GLY A 245 -26.79 -8.19 -4.89
N ASP A 246 -26.83 -7.90 -3.60
CA ASP A 246 -25.82 -8.34 -2.67
C ASP A 246 -25.84 -9.88 -2.54
N ALA A 247 -24.90 -10.56 -3.20
CA ALA A 247 -24.86 -12.02 -3.28
C ALA A 247 -24.78 -12.70 -1.90
N THR A 248 -24.11 -12.06 -0.92
CA THR A 248 -24.00 -12.60 0.44
C THR A 248 -25.34 -12.56 1.16
N VAL A 249 -26.10 -11.45 1.00
CA VAL A 249 -27.42 -11.31 1.61
C VAL A 249 -28.45 -12.20 0.88
N GLU A 250 -28.36 -12.34 -0.44
CA GLU A 250 -29.19 -13.28 -1.20
C GLU A 250 -28.98 -14.73 -0.72
N ASP A 251 -27.74 -15.17 -0.55
CA ASP A 251 -27.42 -16.51 -0.05
C ASP A 251 -27.89 -16.70 1.41
N GLY A 252 -27.63 -15.72 2.27
CA GLY A 252 -28.10 -15.73 3.67
C GLY A 252 -29.63 -15.77 3.78
N PHE A 253 -30.34 -15.07 2.89
CA PHE A 253 -31.80 -15.05 2.81
C PHE A 253 -32.36 -16.39 2.29
N ARG A 254 -31.69 -17.06 1.34
CA ARG A 254 -32.07 -18.40 0.88
C ARG A 254 -31.89 -19.46 1.97
N ARG A 255 -30.83 -19.33 2.77
CA ARG A 255 -30.45 -20.30 3.82
C ARG A 255 -31.15 -20.06 5.16
N GLY A 256 -31.91 -18.99 5.30
CA GLY A 256 -32.61 -18.66 6.55
C GLY A 256 -31.71 -18.22 7.70
N LEU A 257 -30.55 -17.65 7.39
CA LEU A 257 -29.60 -17.14 8.37
C LEU A 257 -29.95 -15.72 8.87
N LEU A 258 -31.04 -15.14 8.37
CA LEU A 258 -31.53 -13.80 8.72
C LEU A 258 -32.72 -13.92 9.68
N GLY A 259 -32.47 -13.90 11.00
CA GLY A 259 -33.49 -13.94 12.07
C GLY A 259 -33.17 -14.97 13.17
N SER A 260 -33.32 -14.61 14.45
CA SER A 260 -32.85 -15.39 15.60
C SER A 260 -33.98 -15.96 16.48
N SER A 261 -33.73 -17.15 17.04
CA SER A 261 -34.10 -17.47 18.42
C SER A 261 -32.94 -18.23 19.09
N PRO A 262 -32.59 -17.92 20.36
CA PRO A 262 -31.51 -18.58 21.09
C PRO A 262 -31.99 -19.93 21.62
N VAL A 263 -31.45 -21.03 21.10
CA VAL A 263 -31.49 -22.31 21.83
C VAL A 263 -30.15 -22.45 22.53
N VAL A 264 -30.16 -22.15 23.83
CA VAL A 264 -29.19 -22.67 24.79
C VAL A 264 -29.52 -24.16 24.94
N GLY A 265 -28.57 -25.01 24.59
CA GLY A 265 -28.68 -26.46 24.73
C GLY A 265 -27.30 -27.08 24.56
N ASP A 266 -26.75 -27.53 25.68
CA ASP A 266 -25.50 -28.28 25.76
C ASP A 266 -25.57 -29.57 24.92
N GLY A 267 -24.44 -29.96 24.32
CA GLY A 267 -24.21 -31.36 23.95
C GLY A 267 -23.94 -31.61 22.46
N GLU A 268 -22.77 -32.22 22.25
CA GLU A 268 -22.32 -33.06 21.14
C GLU A 268 -23.42 -33.63 20.21
N GLY A 269 -23.25 -33.44 18.89
CA GLY A 269 -23.94 -34.25 17.88
C GLY A 269 -24.42 -33.44 16.68
N GLY A 270 -24.12 -33.92 15.47
CA GLY A 270 -24.80 -33.45 14.26
C GLY A 270 -26.28 -33.86 14.24
N ARG A 271 -27.06 -33.17 13.39
CA ARG A 271 -28.54 -33.10 13.33
C ARG A 271 -29.04 -32.07 14.34
N ASP A 272 -29.74 -31.00 13.94
CA ASP A 272 -31.12 -31.07 13.45
C ASP A 272 -31.50 -29.91 12.52
N GLU A 273 -31.97 -30.26 11.31
CA GLU A 273 -32.92 -29.46 10.51
C GLU A 273 -34.35 -29.58 11.09
N GLU A 274 -34.53 -30.08 12.31
CA GLU A 274 -35.84 -30.34 12.94
C GLU A 274 -36.14 -29.38 14.08
N SER A 275 -36.40 -28.11 13.76
CA SER A 275 -37.38 -27.33 14.51
C SER A 275 -37.84 -26.15 13.66
N PHE A 276 -39.09 -25.75 13.79
CA PHE A 276 -39.81 -24.74 13.00
C PHE A 276 -40.50 -25.24 11.72
N GLY A 277 -41.71 -25.78 11.93
CA GLY A 277 -42.85 -25.62 11.02
C GLY A 277 -43.39 -26.91 10.40
N THR A 278 -44.72 -26.93 10.20
CA THR A 278 -45.41 -28.00 9.44
C THR A 278 -44.89 -28.08 7.99
N ASN A 279 -45.06 -29.21 7.30
CA ASN A 279 -44.66 -29.36 5.87
C ASN A 279 -45.25 -28.27 4.97
N THR A 280 -46.42 -27.72 5.34
CA THR A 280 -47.10 -26.62 4.67
C THR A 280 -46.36 -25.28 4.86
N GLU A 281 -45.93 -24.96 6.09
CA GLU A 281 -45.16 -23.74 6.40
C GLU A 281 -43.80 -23.68 5.69
N ARG A 282 -43.15 -24.84 5.50
CA ARG A 282 -41.89 -24.91 4.72
C ARG A 282 -42.11 -24.65 3.23
N GLY A 283 -43.24 -25.07 2.68
CA GLY A 283 -43.65 -24.81 1.30
C GLY A 283 -43.93 -23.33 1.07
N GLU A 284 -44.77 -22.74 1.92
CA GLU A 284 -45.13 -21.31 1.87
C GLU A 284 -43.91 -20.40 2.05
N ARG A 285 -42.99 -20.77 2.95
CA ARG A 285 -41.73 -20.02 3.15
C ARG A 285 -40.83 -20.06 1.94
N ARG A 286 -40.67 -21.23 1.29
CA ARG A 286 -39.86 -21.35 0.05
C ARG A 286 -40.47 -20.54 -1.09
N GLU A 287 -41.79 -20.54 -1.22
CA GLU A 287 -42.51 -19.74 -2.21
C GLU A 287 -42.29 -18.24 -1.97
N ALA A 288 -42.45 -17.77 -0.72
CA ALA A 288 -42.21 -16.38 -0.36
C ALA A 288 -40.75 -15.93 -0.58
N ILE A 289 -39.77 -16.82 -0.35
CA ILE A 289 -38.35 -16.55 -0.65
C ILE A 289 -38.14 -16.40 -2.16
N SER A 290 -38.71 -17.31 -2.98
CA SER A 290 -38.60 -17.24 -4.44
C SER A 290 -39.23 -15.95 -4.97
N GLU A 291 -40.44 -15.62 -4.48
CA GLU A 291 -41.17 -14.43 -4.86
C GLU A 291 -40.39 -13.14 -4.53
N ALA A 292 -39.76 -13.07 -3.34
CA ALA A 292 -38.95 -11.92 -2.95
C ALA A 292 -37.73 -11.74 -3.88
N LEU A 293 -37.05 -12.84 -4.24
CA LEU A 293 -35.88 -12.82 -5.13
C LEU A 293 -36.26 -12.48 -6.57
N GLU A 294 -37.38 -13.01 -7.08
CA GLU A 294 -37.89 -12.70 -8.42
C GLU A 294 -38.32 -11.23 -8.51
N THR A 295 -39.04 -10.74 -7.50
CA THR A 295 -39.48 -9.34 -7.42
C THR A 295 -38.27 -8.41 -7.38
N ALA A 296 -37.27 -8.72 -6.55
CA ALA A 296 -36.04 -7.94 -6.47
C ALA A 296 -35.26 -7.96 -7.80
N GLY A 297 -35.13 -9.13 -8.43
CA GLY A 297 -34.46 -9.28 -9.73
C GLY A 297 -35.16 -8.50 -10.84
N ARG A 298 -36.49 -8.51 -10.89
CA ARG A 298 -37.31 -7.73 -11.84
C ARG A 298 -37.10 -6.22 -11.65
N LEU A 299 -37.16 -5.74 -10.41
CA LEU A 299 -37.02 -4.32 -10.08
C LEU A 299 -35.58 -3.82 -10.24
N ARG A 300 -34.57 -4.68 -10.03
CA ARG A 300 -33.15 -4.33 -10.19
C ARG A 300 -32.83 -3.75 -11.57
N TRP A 301 -33.40 -4.31 -12.64
CA TRP A 301 -33.20 -3.82 -14.01
C TRP A 301 -33.72 -2.40 -14.24
N ARG A 302 -34.66 -1.92 -13.42
CA ARG A 302 -35.21 -0.55 -13.51
C ARG A 302 -34.21 0.50 -12.99
N PHE A 303 -33.29 0.13 -12.11
CA PHE A 303 -32.39 1.08 -11.41
C PHE A 303 -30.93 1.01 -11.87
N ARG A 304 -30.69 0.57 -13.11
CA ARG A 304 -29.47 0.15 -13.86
C ARG A 304 -28.03 0.60 -13.50
N GLU A 305 -27.79 1.39 -12.46
CA GLU A 305 -26.50 1.68 -11.78
C GLU A 305 -26.69 2.77 -10.70
N SER A 306 -27.84 3.47 -10.67
CA SER A 306 -28.09 4.64 -9.81
C SER A 306 -28.76 4.36 -8.46
N LEU A 307 -29.14 3.10 -8.16
CA LEU A 307 -29.81 2.76 -6.89
C LEU A 307 -28.93 3.08 -5.68
N ARG A 308 -27.68 2.59 -5.71
CA ARG A 308 -26.72 2.75 -4.63
C ARG A 308 -26.42 4.22 -4.37
N ASP A 309 -26.14 4.99 -5.43
CA ASP A 309 -25.84 6.41 -5.33
C ASP A 309 -26.99 7.19 -4.68
N ARG A 310 -28.24 6.90 -5.08
CA ARG A 310 -29.44 7.52 -4.50
C ARG A 310 -29.64 7.18 -3.01
N ILE A 311 -29.38 5.94 -2.60
CA ILE A 311 -29.48 5.53 -1.19
C ILE A 311 -28.40 6.23 -0.37
N VAL A 312 -27.15 6.22 -0.86
CA VAL A 312 -26.01 6.88 -0.20
C VAL A 312 -26.25 8.37 -0.07
N GLU A 313 -26.73 9.05 -1.13
CA GLU A 313 -27.09 10.47 -1.10
C GLU A 313 -28.17 10.77 -0.05
N SER A 314 -29.18 9.90 0.06
CA SER A 314 -30.26 10.04 1.04
C SER A 314 -29.74 9.90 2.48
N LEU A 315 -28.85 8.93 2.74
CA LEU A 315 -28.21 8.72 4.05
C LEU A 315 -27.32 9.90 4.45
N TYR A 316 -26.51 10.43 3.52
CA TYR A 316 -25.70 11.62 3.76
C TYR A 316 -26.56 12.85 4.07
N THR A 317 -27.66 13.04 3.32
CA THR A 317 -28.59 14.14 3.54
C THR A 317 -29.24 14.06 4.92
N GLU A 318 -29.63 12.87 5.38
CA GLU A 318 -30.18 12.68 6.72
C GLU A 318 -29.13 12.90 7.82
N ALA A 319 -27.91 12.38 7.62
CA ALA A 319 -26.80 12.58 8.53
C ALA A 319 -26.47 14.07 8.70
N ALA A 320 -26.44 14.84 7.61
CA ALA A 320 -26.27 16.29 7.62
C ALA A 320 -27.41 16.98 8.40
N ARG A 321 -28.67 16.61 8.13
CA ARG A 321 -29.83 17.18 8.83
C ARG A 321 -29.80 16.93 10.34
N ILE A 322 -29.36 15.75 10.79
CA ILE A 322 -29.22 15.43 12.22
C ILE A 322 -28.04 16.22 12.80
N ALA A 323 -26.89 16.26 12.12
CA ALA A 323 -25.72 17.00 12.56
C ALA A 323 -26.00 18.51 12.71
N ASP A 324 -26.62 19.15 11.71
CA ASP A 324 -26.95 20.58 11.74
C ASP A 324 -27.88 20.95 12.90
N ARG A 325 -28.78 20.05 13.27
CA ARG A 325 -29.69 20.25 14.40
C ARG A 325 -28.99 20.08 15.76
N CYS A 326 -27.93 19.27 15.82
CA CYS A 326 -27.27 18.91 17.08
C CYS A 326 -25.96 19.67 17.34
N VAL A 327 -25.31 20.22 16.31
CA VAL A 327 -24.02 20.91 16.43
C VAL A 327 -24.25 22.42 16.47
N ILE A 328 -23.94 23.03 17.60
CA ILE A 328 -23.93 24.48 17.80
C ILE A 328 -22.50 24.97 17.59
N ARG A 329 -22.31 25.81 16.58
CA ARG A 329 -21.04 26.51 16.33
C ARG A 329 -21.11 27.86 17.03
N GLU A 330 -20.45 28.00 18.18
CA GLU A 330 -20.29 29.33 18.79
C GLU A 330 -19.46 30.18 17.83
N GLY A 331 -19.87 31.44 17.62
CA GLY A 331 -19.34 32.38 16.62
C GLY A 331 -17.86 32.72 16.78
N ALA A 332 -16.99 31.74 16.60
CA ALA A 332 -15.57 31.93 16.50
C ALA A 332 -15.31 32.60 15.15
N ALA A 333 -14.94 33.88 15.21
CA ALA A 333 -14.18 34.51 14.14
C ALA A 333 -13.19 33.48 13.61
N MET A 334 -13.27 33.22 12.29
CA MET A 334 -12.46 32.26 11.55
C MET A 334 -10.99 32.41 11.94
N ARG A 335 -10.57 31.73 13.02
CA ARG A 335 -9.16 31.62 13.38
C ARG A 335 -8.56 30.99 12.13
N ARG A 336 -7.67 31.73 11.47
CA ARG A 336 -6.92 31.22 10.33
C ARG A 336 -6.13 30.04 10.84
N ASP A 337 -6.70 28.86 10.69
CA ASP A 337 -6.04 27.61 11.01
C ASP A 337 -4.84 27.55 10.07
N PRO A 338 -3.59 27.61 10.57
CA PRO A 338 -2.40 27.55 9.73
C PRO A 338 -2.42 26.30 8.84
N ASP A 339 -3.06 25.22 9.31
CA ASP A 339 -3.31 23.98 8.57
C ASP A 339 -4.16 24.23 7.31
N LEU A 340 -5.20 25.07 7.38
CA LEU A 340 -6.06 25.41 6.23
C LEU A 340 -5.33 26.28 5.19
N VAL A 341 -4.43 27.16 5.64
CA VAL A 341 -3.61 27.98 4.72
C VAL A 341 -2.59 27.11 4.00
N LEU A 342 -1.92 26.24 4.75
CA LEU A 342 -0.94 25.31 4.20
C LEU A 342 -1.61 24.32 3.23
N ASP A 343 -2.78 23.77 3.59
CA ASP A 343 -3.57 22.91 2.72
C ASP A 343 -3.96 23.63 1.43
N ARG A 344 -4.40 24.89 1.51
CA ARG A 344 -4.77 25.66 0.32
C ARG A 344 -3.62 25.84 -0.67
N ILE A 345 -2.39 25.99 -0.18
CA ILE A 345 -1.19 26.09 -1.03
C ILE A 345 -0.84 24.71 -1.58
N LEU A 346 -0.76 23.72 -0.70
CA LEU A 346 -0.29 22.39 -1.03
C LEU A 346 -1.26 21.64 -1.94
N THR A 347 -2.57 21.80 -1.78
CA THR A 347 -3.59 21.11 -2.59
C THR A 347 -4.06 21.91 -3.80
N HIS A 348 -3.41 23.05 -4.09
CA HIS A 348 -3.78 23.86 -5.25
C HIS A 348 -3.46 23.10 -6.54
N PRO A 349 -4.38 23.04 -7.53
CA PRO A 349 -4.19 22.23 -8.74
C PRO A 349 -2.98 22.66 -9.60
N VAL A 350 -2.59 23.94 -9.53
CA VAL A 350 -1.42 24.49 -10.24
C VAL A 350 -0.18 24.55 -9.33
N TRP A 351 -0.24 25.25 -8.19
CA TRP A 351 0.90 25.44 -7.27
C TRP A 351 1.30 24.19 -6.47
N GLY A 352 0.42 23.21 -6.31
CA GLY A 352 0.74 21.97 -5.60
C GLY A 352 1.86 21.16 -6.25
N PHE A 353 1.89 21.08 -7.59
CA PHE A 353 2.93 20.33 -8.32
C PHE A 353 4.32 20.98 -8.21
N PRO A 354 4.52 22.30 -8.46
CA PRO A 354 5.81 22.96 -8.25
C PRO A 354 6.31 22.87 -6.81
N VAL A 355 5.44 23.08 -5.82
CA VAL A 355 5.83 22.98 -4.40
C VAL A 355 6.28 21.56 -4.06
N MET A 356 5.60 20.56 -4.59
CA MET A 356 5.96 19.15 -4.42
C MET A 356 7.29 18.79 -5.08
N LEU A 357 7.48 19.17 -6.34
CA LEU A 357 8.75 18.95 -7.03
C LEU A 357 9.89 19.71 -6.33
N GLY A 358 9.64 20.93 -5.86
CA GLY A 358 10.60 21.74 -5.10
C GLY A 358 10.98 21.08 -3.77
N LEU A 359 10.01 20.58 -3.01
CA LEU A 359 10.29 19.87 -1.75
C LEU A 359 11.07 18.57 -2.01
N LEU A 360 10.66 17.77 -3.00
CA LEU A 360 11.39 16.55 -3.38
C LEU A 360 12.82 16.89 -3.82
N ALA A 361 13.00 17.96 -4.60
CA ALA A 361 14.32 18.44 -5.02
C ALA A 361 15.18 18.87 -3.82
N ILE A 362 14.61 19.56 -2.82
CA ILE A 362 15.32 19.93 -1.59
C ILE A 362 15.75 18.68 -0.81
N VAL A 363 14.86 17.70 -0.64
CA VAL A 363 15.18 16.44 0.05
C VAL A 363 16.29 15.68 -0.67
N LEU A 364 16.19 15.57 -2.00
CA LEU A 364 17.21 14.90 -2.82
C LEU A 364 18.54 15.66 -2.80
N TRP A 365 18.52 16.99 -2.87
CA TRP A 365 19.72 17.82 -2.78
C TRP A 365 20.41 17.68 -1.43
N LEU A 366 19.66 17.79 -0.32
CA LEU A 366 20.18 17.56 1.04
C LEU A 366 20.75 16.15 1.18
N THR A 367 20.09 15.16 0.58
CA THR A 367 20.54 13.77 0.60
C THR A 367 21.86 13.60 -0.15
N ILE A 368 21.95 14.05 -1.41
CA ILE A 368 23.14 13.86 -2.25
C ILE A 368 24.31 14.69 -1.73
N ALA A 369 24.10 15.99 -1.52
CA ALA A 369 25.16 16.88 -1.05
C ALA A 369 25.61 16.51 0.38
N GLY A 370 24.66 16.20 1.26
CA GLY A 370 24.94 15.80 2.65
C GLY A 370 25.60 14.43 2.75
N ALA A 371 25.33 13.51 1.82
CA ALA A 371 25.92 12.17 1.82
C ALA A 371 27.36 12.12 1.33
N ASN A 372 27.83 13.08 0.53
CA ASN A 372 29.19 13.05 -0.03
C ASN A 372 30.26 12.96 1.08
N VAL A 373 30.13 13.76 2.14
CA VAL A 373 31.08 13.79 3.26
C VAL A 373 31.16 12.43 4.01
N PRO A 374 30.06 11.87 4.54
CA PRO A 374 30.11 10.57 5.21
C PRO A 374 30.48 9.43 4.25
N SER A 375 30.09 9.48 2.97
CA SER A 375 30.49 8.48 1.97
C SER A 375 32.01 8.46 1.79
N GLU A 376 32.63 9.63 1.70
CA GLU A 376 34.08 9.74 1.61
C GLU A 376 34.77 9.27 2.89
N MET A 377 34.24 9.59 4.07
CA MET A 377 34.77 9.10 5.35
C MET A 377 34.75 7.57 5.43
N ILE A 378 33.65 6.93 5.04
CA ILE A 378 33.52 5.47 5.03
C ILE A 378 34.45 4.87 3.96
N SER A 379 34.54 5.48 2.77
CA SER A 379 35.45 5.03 1.71
C SER A 379 36.92 5.08 2.14
N ARG A 380 37.37 6.20 2.73
CA ARG A 380 38.73 6.33 3.29
C ARG A 380 39.01 5.29 4.38
N PHE A 381 38.00 4.88 5.14
CA PHE A 381 38.15 3.85 6.17
C PHE A 381 38.16 2.43 5.58
N LEU A 382 37.10 2.02 4.88
CA LEU A 382 36.94 0.67 4.34
C LEU A 382 37.93 0.37 3.19
N ILE A 383 38.09 1.30 2.25
CA ILE A 383 38.93 1.12 1.06
C ILE A 383 40.34 1.70 1.29
N GLY A 384 40.46 2.82 1.99
CA GLY A 384 41.77 3.44 2.24
C GLY A 384 42.61 2.76 3.34
N LYS A 385 41.98 2.23 4.39
CA LYS A 385 42.70 1.61 5.54
C LYS A 385 42.51 0.11 5.64
N ILE A 386 41.27 -0.37 5.62
CA ILE A 386 40.98 -1.80 5.85
C ILE A 386 41.40 -2.66 4.65
N TYR A 387 41.13 -2.23 3.42
CA TYR A 387 41.53 -2.99 2.23
C TYR A 387 43.05 -3.25 2.16
N PRO A 388 43.95 -2.26 2.32
CA PRO A 388 45.39 -2.51 2.38
C PRO A 388 45.81 -3.38 3.57
N LEU A 389 45.17 -3.21 4.73
CA LEU A 389 45.42 -4.03 5.92
C LEU A 389 45.08 -5.50 5.68
N LEU A 390 43.93 -5.78 5.07
CA LEU A 390 43.50 -7.13 4.70
C LEU A 390 44.46 -7.75 3.68
N LYS A 391 44.92 -6.98 2.67
CA LYS A 391 45.93 -7.44 1.71
C LYS A 391 47.27 -7.77 2.37
N ALA A 392 47.76 -6.89 3.24
CA ALA A 392 49.01 -7.10 3.95
C ALA A 392 48.93 -8.31 4.89
N GLY A 393 47.83 -8.44 5.65
CA GLY A 393 47.58 -9.58 6.53
C GLY A 393 47.43 -10.91 5.79
N ALA A 394 46.74 -10.91 4.64
CA ALA A 394 46.63 -12.11 3.81
C ALA A 394 47.98 -12.53 3.22
N SER A 395 48.81 -11.56 2.86
CA SER A 395 50.17 -11.80 2.35
C SER A 395 51.10 -12.33 3.44
N SER A 396 51.00 -11.84 4.68
CA SER A 396 51.80 -12.33 5.81
C SER A 396 51.39 -13.74 6.26
N LEU A 397 50.12 -14.11 6.06
CA LEU A 397 49.61 -15.47 6.28
C LEU A 397 49.96 -16.45 5.14
N GLY A 398 50.60 -15.99 4.07
CA GLY A 398 50.98 -16.83 2.93
C GLY A 398 49.80 -17.32 2.09
N LEU A 399 48.67 -16.60 2.09
CA LEU A 399 47.50 -17.00 1.29
C LEU A 399 47.81 -16.90 -0.22
N PRO A 400 47.33 -17.87 -1.04
CA PRO A 400 47.53 -17.83 -2.49
C PRO A 400 47.00 -16.54 -3.12
N ARG A 401 47.76 -15.93 -4.04
CA ARG A 401 47.39 -14.67 -4.71
C ARG A 401 46.00 -14.71 -5.35
N PHE A 402 45.61 -15.87 -5.89
CA PHE A 402 44.27 -16.07 -6.44
C PHE A 402 43.16 -15.90 -5.38
N LEU A 403 43.34 -16.47 -4.19
CA LEU A 403 42.36 -16.38 -3.11
C LEU A 403 42.27 -14.96 -2.55
N VAL A 404 43.43 -14.29 -2.43
CA VAL A 404 43.53 -12.88 -2.03
C VAL A 404 42.80 -11.99 -3.04
N GLY A 405 43.05 -12.15 -4.33
CA GLY A 405 42.37 -11.39 -5.37
C GLY A 405 40.86 -11.68 -5.39
N LEU A 406 40.47 -12.94 -5.36
CA LEU A 406 39.05 -13.33 -5.39
C LEU A 406 38.27 -12.73 -4.21
N LEU A 407 38.73 -12.96 -2.97
CA LEU A 407 38.00 -12.56 -1.77
C LEU A 407 38.16 -11.07 -1.44
N ILE A 408 39.35 -10.50 -1.64
CA ILE A 408 39.66 -9.13 -1.22
C ILE A 408 39.46 -8.14 -2.37
N ASP A 409 40.05 -8.39 -3.54
CA ASP A 409 39.95 -7.48 -4.70
C ASP A 409 38.59 -7.56 -5.40
N GLY A 410 37.97 -8.74 -5.37
CA GLY A 410 36.60 -8.96 -5.82
C GLY A 410 35.59 -8.70 -4.71
N GLY A 411 35.43 -9.69 -3.82
CA GLY A 411 34.31 -9.75 -2.86
C GLY A 411 34.25 -8.57 -1.90
N TYR A 412 35.31 -8.36 -1.12
CA TYR A 412 35.37 -7.29 -0.12
C TYR A 412 35.29 -5.90 -0.75
N LEU A 413 36.07 -5.64 -1.81
CA LEU A 413 36.10 -4.32 -2.45
C LEU A 413 34.73 -3.93 -3.01
N ALA A 414 34.00 -4.88 -3.64
CA ALA A 414 32.63 -4.66 -4.09
C ALA A 414 31.70 -4.29 -2.94
N THR A 415 31.78 -5.03 -1.82
CA THR A 415 30.98 -4.74 -0.62
C THR A 415 31.33 -3.39 -0.01
N ALA A 416 32.62 -3.06 0.11
CA ALA A 416 33.08 -1.79 0.65
C ALA A 416 32.56 -0.62 -0.18
N TRP A 417 32.55 -0.74 -1.51
CA TRP A 417 32.02 0.28 -2.41
C TRP A 417 30.53 0.49 -2.22
N VAL A 418 29.75 -0.61 -2.20
CA VAL A 418 28.30 -0.56 -1.98
C VAL A 418 27.98 0.07 -0.63
N VAL A 419 28.69 -0.30 0.44
CA VAL A 419 28.48 0.30 1.76
C VAL A 419 28.82 1.79 1.75
N SER A 420 29.96 2.18 1.18
CA SER A 420 30.39 3.59 1.16
C SER A 420 29.42 4.49 0.37
N VAL A 421 28.90 4.02 -0.77
CA VAL A 421 28.06 4.85 -1.67
C VAL A 421 26.57 4.79 -1.28
N MET A 422 26.07 3.64 -0.85
CA MET A 422 24.63 3.43 -0.65
C MET A 422 24.17 3.83 0.76
N LEU A 423 24.95 3.56 1.80
CA LEU A 423 24.52 3.75 3.20
C LEU A 423 24.25 5.22 3.53
N PRO A 424 25.14 6.19 3.27
CA PRO A 424 24.94 7.55 3.75
C PRO A 424 23.75 8.29 3.13
N PRO A 425 23.50 8.24 1.80
CA PRO A 425 22.32 8.89 1.27
C PRO A 425 21.02 8.23 1.75
N MET A 426 20.98 6.90 1.94
CA MET A 426 19.80 6.25 2.54
C MET A 426 19.57 6.64 4.00
N ALA A 427 20.65 6.75 4.77
CA ALA A 427 20.65 7.21 6.16
C ALA A 427 20.16 8.65 6.32
N ILE A 428 20.20 9.47 5.26
CA ILE A 428 19.66 10.84 5.25
C ILE A 428 18.24 10.86 4.66
N PHE A 429 18.04 10.20 3.52
CA PHE A 429 16.80 10.20 2.77
C PHE A 429 15.62 9.62 3.55
N PHE A 430 15.79 8.44 4.18
CA PHE A 430 14.67 7.79 4.86
C PHE A 430 14.20 8.56 6.11
N PRO A 431 15.06 9.09 6.98
CA PRO A 431 14.60 9.96 8.06
C PRO A 431 13.88 11.20 7.53
N LEU A 432 14.44 11.92 6.54
CA LEU A 432 13.78 13.10 5.97
C LEU A 432 12.40 12.77 5.39
N PHE A 433 12.31 11.69 4.62
CA PHE A 433 11.04 11.24 4.04
C PHE A 433 10.04 10.82 5.11
N THR A 434 10.48 10.11 6.15
CA THR A 434 9.60 9.70 7.25
C THR A 434 9.14 10.91 8.08
N LEU A 435 9.97 11.95 8.23
CA LEU A 435 9.54 13.22 8.84
C LEU A 435 8.45 13.92 8.02
N LEU A 436 8.54 13.90 6.70
CA LEU A 436 7.50 14.41 5.80
C LEU A 436 6.21 13.57 5.86
N GLU A 437 6.35 12.26 6.02
CA GLU A 437 5.24 11.33 6.24
C GLU A 437 4.53 11.64 7.56
N ASP A 438 5.28 11.71 8.67
CA ASP A 438 4.77 11.99 10.02
C ASP A 438 4.11 13.38 10.12
N PHE A 439 4.64 14.37 9.39
CA PHE A 439 4.05 15.69 9.30
C PHE A 439 2.68 15.68 8.59
N GLY A 440 2.40 14.67 7.76
CA GLY A 440 1.18 14.56 6.97
C GLY A 440 1.28 15.19 5.58
N TYR A 441 2.48 15.51 5.11
CA TYR A 441 2.67 16.09 3.76
C TYR A 441 2.40 15.07 2.65
N LEU A 442 2.87 13.83 2.81
CA LEU A 442 2.75 12.78 1.81
C LEU A 442 1.28 12.49 1.38
N PRO A 443 0.30 12.32 2.29
CA PRO A 443 -1.10 12.17 1.91
C PRO A 443 -1.63 13.26 0.96
N ARG A 444 -1.16 14.51 1.09
CA ARG A 444 -1.57 15.64 0.24
C ARG A 444 -0.95 15.56 -1.15
N VAL A 445 0.31 15.13 -1.22
CA VAL A 445 0.97 14.79 -2.48
C VAL A 445 0.21 13.70 -3.24
N ALA A 446 -0.18 12.63 -2.54
CA ALA A 446 -0.97 11.56 -3.13
C ALA A 446 -2.32 12.07 -3.67
N PHE A 447 -2.99 12.97 -2.93
CA PHE A 447 -4.23 13.60 -3.36
C PHE A 447 -4.06 14.43 -4.64
N ASN A 448 -3.01 15.25 -4.74
CA ASN A 448 -2.75 16.06 -5.94
C ASN A 448 -2.41 15.22 -7.17
N LEU A 449 -1.70 14.11 -6.97
CA LEU A 449 -1.28 13.21 -8.04
C LEU A 449 -2.38 12.21 -8.43
N ASP A 450 -3.41 12.02 -7.61
CA ASP A 450 -4.49 11.05 -7.86
C ASP A 450 -5.12 11.20 -9.25
N PRO A 451 -5.46 12.40 -9.76
CA PRO A 451 -6.02 12.54 -11.11
C PRO A 451 -5.10 12.01 -12.22
N LEU A 452 -3.77 12.12 -12.04
CA LEU A 452 -2.78 11.64 -13.01
C LEU A 452 -2.67 10.11 -12.96
N PHE A 453 -2.59 9.53 -11.76
CA PHE A 453 -2.52 8.07 -11.60
C PHE A 453 -3.83 7.39 -11.99
N ARG A 454 -4.99 7.98 -11.64
CA ARG A 454 -6.31 7.46 -12.00
C ARG A 454 -6.51 7.39 -13.51
N ARG A 455 -6.04 8.39 -14.27
CA ARG A 455 -6.06 8.36 -15.75
C ARG A 455 -5.21 7.21 -16.32
N ALA A 456 -4.14 6.83 -15.62
CA ALA A 456 -3.31 5.68 -15.95
C ALA A 456 -3.87 4.34 -15.42
N GLY A 457 -5.05 4.32 -14.79
CA GLY A 457 -5.62 3.11 -14.18
C GLY A 457 -4.86 2.62 -12.94
N ALA A 458 -4.25 3.57 -12.20
CA ALA A 458 -3.50 3.35 -10.97
C ALA A 458 -4.05 4.20 -9.81
N HIS A 459 -3.61 3.92 -8.59
CA HIS A 459 -4.04 4.62 -7.36
C HIS A 459 -3.16 5.82 -7.02
N GLY A 460 -3.70 6.93 -6.50
CA GLY A 460 -2.90 8.08 -6.04
C GLY A 460 -1.83 7.75 -4.99
N LYS A 461 -2.06 6.72 -4.15
CA LYS A 461 -1.03 6.20 -3.20
C LYS A 461 0.25 5.69 -3.90
N GLN A 462 0.19 5.34 -5.19
CA GLN A 462 1.38 4.95 -5.96
C GLN A 462 2.42 6.09 -6.02
N ALA A 463 1.99 7.35 -6.02
CA ALA A 463 2.90 8.49 -5.92
C ALA A 463 3.85 8.42 -4.72
N LEU A 464 3.36 7.92 -3.58
CA LEU A 464 4.15 7.79 -2.35
C LEU A 464 5.21 6.70 -2.47
N THR A 465 4.81 5.58 -3.07
CA THR A 465 5.69 4.43 -3.30
C THR A 465 6.81 4.77 -4.28
N MET A 466 6.46 5.50 -5.36
CA MET A 466 7.39 6.04 -6.35
C MET A 466 8.35 7.06 -5.72
N SER A 467 7.82 7.95 -4.88
CA SER A 467 8.65 8.92 -4.15
C SER A 467 9.69 8.22 -3.26
N MET A 468 9.30 7.13 -2.59
CA MET A 468 10.24 6.30 -1.83
C MET A 468 11.23 5.54 -2.72
N GLY A 469 10.82 5.18 -3.94
CA GLY A 469 11.67 4.58 -4.98
C GLY A 469 12.88 5.43 -5.35
N PHE A 470 12.74 6.77 -5.41
CA PHE A 470 13.87 7.67 -5.66
C PHE A 470 15.01 7.54 -4.65
N GLY A 471 14.69 7.14 -3.40
CA GLY A 471 15.71 6.72 -2.44
C GLY A 471 16.21 5.31 -2.75
N CYS A 472 15.30 4.33 -2.69
CA CYS A 472 15.64 2.94 -3.00
C CYS A 472 14.42 2.21 -3.58
N ASN A 473 14.57 1.62 -4.77
CA ASN A 473 13.49 0.87 -5.41
C ASN A 473 13.01 -0.32 -4.57
N ALA A 474 13.88 -0.96 -3.77
CA ALA A 474 13.47 -2.03 -2.87
C ALA A 474 12.53 -1.51 -1.76
N ALA A 475 12.84 -0.35 -1.16
CA ALA A 475 11.99 0.26 -0.15
C ALA A 475 10.64 0.74 -0.75
N GLY A 476 10.68 1.34 -1.95
CA GLY A 476 9.45 1.72 -2.66
C GLY A 476 8.55 0.52 -2.98
N VAL A 477 9.11 -0.64 -3.34
CA VAL A 477 8.35 -1.89 -3.52
C VAL A 477 7.69 -2.34 -2.21
N VAL A 478 8.40 -2.30 -1.06
CA VAL A 478 7.80 -2.63 0.25
C VAL A 478 6.68 -1.64 0.61
N ALA A 479 6.84 -0.35 0.29
CA ALA A 479 5.85 0.67 0.57
C ALA A 479 4.54 0.48 -0.21
N THR A 480 4.52 -0.32 -1.29
CA THR A 480 3.29 -0.63 -2.03
C THR A 480 2.21 -1.32 -1.19
N ARG A 481 2.55 -1.83 -0.01
CA ARG A 481 1.59 -2.37 0.97
C ARG A 481 0.52 -1.37 1.42
N ILE A 482 0.74 -0.07 1.25
CA ILE A 482 -0.28 0.95 1.53
C ILE A 482 -1.44 0.93 0.52
N ILE A 483 -1.25 0.31 -0.65
CA ILE A 483 -2.24 0.21 -1.72
C ILE A 483 -3.11 -1.02 -1.45
N ASP A 484 -4.41 -0.79 -1.24
CA ASP A 484 -5.36 -1.81 -0.79
C ASP A 484 -5.71 -2.80 -1.92
N SER A 485 -5.88 -2.29 -3.14
CA SER A 485 -6.17 -3.09 -4.33
C SER A 485 -4.97 -3.95 -4.74
N PRO A 486 -5.08 -5.30 -4.76
CA PRO A 486 -3.99 -6.19 -5.15
C PRO A 486 -3.49 -5.94 -6.58
N ARG A 487 -4.41 -5.55 -7.48
CA ARG A 487 -4.13 -5.23 -8.88
C ARG A 487 -3.29 -3.96 -8.99
N GLU A 488 -3.74 -2.87 -8.38
CA GLU A 488 -3.04 -1.58 -8.43
C GLU A 488 -1.71 -1.65 -7.67
N ARG A 489 -1.66 -2.43 -6.57
CA ARG A 489 -0.42 -2.75 -5.86
C ARG A 489 0.59 -3.41 -6.78
N LEU A 490 0.19 -4.40 -7.58
CA LEU A 490 1.08 -5.07 -8.51
C LEU A 490 1.60 -4.14 -9.62
N ILE A 491 0.74 -3.26 -10.14
CA ILE A 491 1.15 -2.20 -11.09
C ILE A 491 2.21 -1.31 -10.47
N ALA A 492 1.99 -0.85 -9.23
CA ALA A 492 2.96 -0.04 -8.50
C ALA A 492 4.28 -0.78 -8.26
N ILE A 493 4.25 -2.07 -7.90
CA ILE A 493 5.45 -2.90 -7.73
C ILE A 493 6.28 -2.96 -9.03
N ILE A 494 5.63 -3.20 -10.17
CA ILE A 494 6.30 -3.34 -11.48
C ILE A 494 6.89 -1.99 -11.92
N THR A 495 6.12 -0.92 -11.77
CA THR A 495 6.48 0.41 -12.28
C THR A 495 7.42 1.19 -11.37
N ASN A 496 7.62 0.76 -10.11
CA ASN A 496 8.53 1.43 -9.19
C ASN A 496 9.98 1.50 -9.72
N ASN A 497 10.39 0.54 -10.57
CA ASN A 497 11.72 0.53 -11.18
C ASN A 497 12.02 1.75 -12.07
N PHE A 498 11.00 2.42 -12.62
CA PHE A 498 11.18 3.64 -13.42
C PHE A 498 11.54 4.87 -12.56
N SER A 499 11.51 4.73 -11.24
CA SER A 499 12.06 5.73 -10.31
C SER A 499 13.58 5.60 -10.27
N ILE A 500 14.29 6.71 -10.50
CA ILE A 500 15.75 6.74 -10.41
C ILE A 500 16.15 6.66 -8.94
N CYS A 501 16.55 5.47 -8.49
CA CYS A 501 17.03 5.26 -7.13
C CYS A 501 18.43 5.84 -6.90
N ASN A 502 18.81 6.03 -5.63
CA ASN A 502 20.12 6.54 -5.19
C ASN A 502 21.32 5.99 -6.01
N GLY A 503 21.41 4.67 -6.18
CA GLY A 503 22.52 4.04 -6.90
C GLY A 503 22.65 4.38 -8.38
N ARG A 504 21.65 5.03 -8.99
CA ARG A 504 21.68 5.47 -10.40
C ARG A 504 22.01 6.96 -10.54
N TRP A 505 21.86 7.78 -9.49
CA TRP A 505 22.13 9.22 -9.57
C TRP A 505 23.59 9.57 -9.91
N PRO A 506 24.62 8.96 -9.27
CA PRO A 506 26.02 9.26 -9.60
C PRO A 506 26.33 9.03 -11.09
N MET A 507 25.80 7.95 -11.65
CA MET A 507 25.95 7.62 -13.07
C MET A 507 25.29 8.68 -13.96
N GLN A 508 24.07 9.10 -13.66
CA GLN A 508 23.37 10.13 -14.43
C GLN A 508 24.10 11.48 -14.38
N ILE A 509 24.57 11.88 -13.19
CA ILE A 509 25.30 13.14 -12.98
C ILE A 509 26.65 13.10 -13.72
N LEU A 510 27.38 11.98 -13.64
CA LEU A 510 28.68 11.82 -14.28
C LEU A 510 28.56 11.85 -15.81
N MET A 511 27.60 11.11 -16.38
CA MET A 511 27.40 11.09 -17.84
C MET A 511 26.88 12.42 -18.37
N ALA A 512 25.97 13.08 -17.65
CA ALA A 512 25.51 14.40 -18.01
C ALA A 512 26.65 15.42 -17.99
N SER A 513 27.51 15.38 -16.96
CA SER A 513 28.63 16.32 -16.82
C SER A 513 29.71 16.11 -17.88
N ILE A 514 30.08 14.85 -18.17
CA ILE A 514 31.15 14.53 -19.13
C ILE A 514 30.71 14.78 -20.57
N PHE A 515 29.51 14.30 -20.97
CA PHE A 515 29.12 14.29 -22.37
C PHE A 515 28.16 15.43 -22.72
N VAL A 516 27.11 15.67 -21.93
CA VAL A 516 26.06 16.64 -22.28
C VAL A 516 26.49 18.08 -21.92
N GLY A 517 27.07 18.27 -20.75
CA GLY A 517 27.61 19.55 -20.29
C GLY A 517 28.75 20.06 -21.16
N ALA A 518 29.55 19.16 -21.72
CA ALA A 518 30.68 19.50 -22.60
C ALA A 518 30.24 20.13 -23.94
N VAL A 519 29.00 19.94 -24.37
CA VAL A 519 28.44 20.57 -25.58
C VAL A 519 28.09 22.05 -25.34
N ALA A 520 27.86 22.43 -24.07
CA ALA A 520 27.44 23.77 -23.71
C ALA A 520 28.63 24.69 -23.42
N PRO A 521 28.47 26.02 -23.56
CA PRO A 521 29.47 26.97 -23.10
C PRO A 521 29.80 26.76 -21.61
N PRO A 522 31.06 26.97 -21.16
CA PRO A 522 31.49 26.66 -19.79
C PRO A 522 30.62 27.27 -18.68
N VAL A 523 30.06 28.48 -18.92
CA VAL A 523 29.16 29.18 -17.99
C VAL A 523 27.84 28.41 -17.79
N LEU A 524 27.35 27.72 -18.82
CA LEU A 524 26.07 27.00 -18.82
C LEU A 524 26.21 25.49 -18.63
N ALA A 525 27.44 24.94 -18.69
CA ALA A 525 27.69 23.50 -18.62
C ALA A 525 27.04 22.82 -17.40
N GLY A 526 27.11 23.46 -16.23
CA GLY A 526 26.46 22.97 -15.01
C GLY A 526 24.93 22.95 -15.10
N ALA A 527 24.33 24.01 -15.64
CA ALA A 527 22.88 24.11 -15.81
C ALA A 527 22.35 23.10 -16.85
N VAL A 528 23.07 22.92 -17.95
CA VAL A 528 22.74 21.96 -19.01
C VAL A 528 22.85 20.52 -18.49
N SER A 529 23.89 20.20 -17.71
CA SER A 529 24.04 18.89 -17.07
C SER A 529 22.90 18.62 -16.07
N ALA A 530 22.55 19.59 -15.23
CA ALA A 530 21.44 19.47 -14.29
C ALA A 530 20.09 19.29 -15.00
N LEU A 531 19.86 20.03 -16.09
CA LEU A 531 18.66 19.90 -16.91
C LEU A 531 18.57 18.50 -17.54
N ALA A 532 19.67 17.97 -18.07
CA ALA A 532 19.71 16.62 -18.64
C ALA A 532 19.32 15.55 -17.61
N VAL A 533 19.86 15.63 -16.39
CA VAL A 533 19.49 14.70 -15.30
C VAL A 533 18.02 14.85 -14.92
N LEU A 534 17.50 16.08 -14.83
CA LEU A 534 16.09 16.34 -14.55
C LEU A 534 15.18 15.76 -15.65
N THR A 535 15.55 15.89 -16.92
CA THR A 535 14.84 15.32 -18.05
C THR A 535 14.75 13.80 -17.94
N VAL A 536 15.82 13.11 -17.55
CA VAL A 536 15.79 11.65 -17.32
C VAL A 536 14.86 11.30 -16.16
N ALA A 537 14.92 12.04 -15.04
CA ALA A 537 14.03 11.80 -13.90
C ALA A 537 12.54 11.95 -14.26
N VAL A 538 12.20 13.03 -14.98
CA VAL A 538 10.82 13.27 -15.45
C VAL A 538 10.40 12.20 -16.46
N THR A 539 11.30 11.78 -17.36
CA THR A 539 11.04 10.68 -18.30
C THR A 539 10.70 9.39 -17.55
N GLY A 540 11.39 9.10 -16.45
CA GLY A 540 11.05 7.96 -15.56
C GLY A 540 9.62 8.02 -15.02
N VAL A 541 9.18 9.18 -14.54
CA VAL A 541 7.81 9.39 -14.05
C VAL A 541 6.78 9.19 -15.18
N ILE A 542 7.04 9.76 -16.36
CA ILE A 542 6.16 9.62 -17.53
C ILE A 542 6.06 8.14 -17.95
N LEU A 543 7.18 7.43 -18.02
CA LEU A 543 7.21 6.02 -18.36
C LEU A 543 6.51 5.15 -17.32
N SER A 544 6.63 5.48 -16.03
CA SER A 544 5.85 4.81 -15.00
C SER A 544 4.35 4.96 -15.23
N LEU A 545 3.86 6.17 -15.57
CA LEU A 545 2.44 6.40 -15.86
C LEU A 545 1.99 5.68 -17.13
N LEU A 546 2.82 5.70 -18.19
CA LEU A 546 2.56 5.00 -19.44
C LEU A 546 2.44 3.49 -19.21
N VAL A 547 3.39 2.89 -18.50
CA VAL A 547 3.38 1.45 -18.22
C VAL A 547 2.24 1.08 -17.29
N SER A 548 1.90 1.90 -16.30
CA SER A 548 0.68 1.71 -15.49
C SER A 548 -0.57 1.67 -16.37
N TRP A 549 -0.68 2.59 -17.34
CA TRP A 549 -1.79 2.64 -18.30
C TRP A 549 -1.86 1.41 -19.21
N VAL A 550 -0.71 0.96 -19.76
CA VAL A 550 -0.66 -0.24 -20.59
C VAL A 550 -1.07 -1.47 -19.78
N LEU A 551 -0.48 -1.67 -18.59
CA LEU A 551 -0.75 -2.84 -17.76
C LEU A 551 -2.19 -2.89 -17.28
N SER A 552 -2.77 -1.75 -16.89
CA SER A 552 -4.15 -1.67 -16.42
C SER A 552 -5.19 -2.00 -17.51
N ARG A 553 -4.88 -1.77 -18.79
CA ARG A 553 -5.79 -2.11 -19.90
C ARG A 553 -5.57 -3.50 -20.52
N THR A 554 -4.36 -4.05 -20.39
CA THR A 554 -3.97 -5.29 -21.07
C THR A 554 -4.03 -6.50 -20.13
N VAL A 555 -3.03 -6.63 -19.26
CA VAL A 555 -2.77 -7.83 -18.46
C VAL A 555 -3.57 -7.83 -17.15
N LEU A 556 -3.80 -6.65 -16.56
CA LEU A 556 -4.43 -6.49 -15.26
C LEU A 556 -5.78 -5.79 -15.43
N LYS A 557 -6.82 -6.52 -15.86
CA LYS A 557 -8.19 -6.00 -16.02
C LYS A 557 -8.99 -6.19 -14.71
N GLY A 558 -9.85 -5.24 -14.35
CA GLY A 558 -10.69 -5.29 -13.14
C GLY A 558 -11.31 -3.92 -12.79
N GLU A 559 -12.19 -3.89 -11.79
CA GLU A 559 -12.80 -2.65 -11.29
C GLU A 559 -11.76 -1.76 -10.59
N ALA A 560 -11.91 -0.43 -10.72
CA ALA A 560 -11.02 0.55 -10.08
C ALA A 560 -11.38 0.69 -8.61
N SER A 561 -10.38 0.77 -7.72
CA SER A 561 -10.68 0.99 -6.30
C SER A 561 -11.16 2.44 -6.07
N VAL A 562 -12.09 2.61 -5.12
CA VAL A 562 -12.56 3.95 -4.72
C VAL A 562 -11.52 4.59 -3.82
N PHE A 563 -10.97 5.72 -4.25
CA PHE A 563 -9.99 6.49 -3.47
C PHE A 563 -10.68 7.16 -2.26
N SER A 564 -10.70 6.49 -1.11
CA SER A 564 -11.06 7.09 0.18
C SER A 564 -9.79 7.36 0.97
N LEU A 565 -9.13 8.49 0.71
CA LEU A 565 -8.02 8.95 1.54
C LEU A 565 -8.50 10.06 2.48
N GLU A 566 -8.63 9.74 3.76
CA GLU A 566 -8.71 10.80 4.77
C GLU A 566 -7.38 11.53 4.85
N LEU A 567 -7.41 12.85 4.61
CA LEU A 567 -6.25 13.69 4.91
C LEU A 567 -6.06 13.72 6.44
N PRO A 568 -4.96 13.16 6.98
CA PRO A 568 -4.71 13.20 8.41
C PRO A 568 -4.40 14.65 8.84
N PRO A 569 -4.75 15.04 10.08
CA PRO A 569 -4.36 16.34 10.63
C PRO A 569 -2.83 16.46 10.67
N TYR A 570 -2.29 17.68 10.55
CA TYR A 570 -0.85 17.90 10.72
C TYR A 570 -0.45 17.51 12.14
N ARG A 571 0.68 16.81 12.27
CA ARG A 571 1.24 16.43 13.57
C ARG A 571 2.71 16.83 13.61
N PRO A 572 3.20 17.40 14.72
CA PRO A 572 4.62 17.65 14.85
C PRO A 572 5.37 16.30 14.85
N PRO A 573 6.41 16.13 14.01
CA PRO A 573 7.11 14.86 13.90
C PRO A 573 7.94 14.58 15.16
N ARG A 574 8.01 13.31 15.57
CA ARG A 574 8.82 12.88 16.72
C ARG A 574 10.26 12.61 16.29
N ILE A 575 11.00 13.69 16.03
CA ILE A 575 12.30 13.70 15.36
C ILE A 575 13.25 12.56 15.81
N LEU A 576 13.46 12.39 17.13
CA LEU A 576 14.37 11.37 17.67
C LEU A 576 13.88 9.94 17.44
N GLN A 577 12.58 9.69 17.67
CA GLN A 577 11.97 8.37 17.45
C GLN A 577 12.01 8.01 15.96
N THR A 578 11.62 8.96 15.10
CA THR A 578 11.59 8.80 13.64
C THR A 578 12.98 8.56 13.07
N LEU A 579 14.01 9.26 13.58
CA LEU A 579 15.40 9.07 13.14
C LEU A 579 15.89 7.65 13.49
N TYR A 580 15.63 7.18 14.70
CA TYR A 580 16.05 5.83 15.13
C TYR A 580 15.36 4.73 14.33
N THR A 581 14.03 4.75 14.23
CA THR A 581 13.27 3.71 13.53
C THR A 581 13.58 3.68 12.04
N SER A 582 13.71 4.84 11.40
CA SER A 582 14.04 4.90 9.96
C SER A 582 15.46 4.40 9.66
N LEU A 583 16.46 4.72 10.48
CA LEU A 583 17.83 4.23 10.30
C LEU A 583 17.91 2.71 10.48
N ILE A 584 17.38 2.18 11.58
CA ILE A 584 17.53 0.76 11.91
C ILE A 584 16.61 -0.11 11.04
N ASP A 585 15.31 0.19 11.01
CA ASP A 585 14.31 -0.69 10.39
C ASP A 585 14.30 -0.57 8.86
N ARG A 586 14.67 0.59 8.31
CA ARG A 586 14.66 0.82 6.85
C ARG A 586 16.05 0.81 6.23
N THR A 587 17.03 1.50 6.79
CA THR A 587 18.37 1.59 6.18
C THR A 587 19.20 0.31 6.35
N ILE A 588 19.39 -0.15 7.59
CA ILE A 588 20.29 -1.29 7.87
C ILE A 588 19.77 -2.60 7.28
N ILE A 589 18.47 -2.87 7.36
CA ILE A 589 17.88 -4.11 6.80
C ILE A 589 18.05 -4.17 5.28
N VAL A 590 17.86 -3.03 4.58
CA VAL A 590 18.03 -2.96 3.12
C VAL A 590 19.51 -3.05 2.75
N LEU A 591 20.40 -2.40 3.51
CA LEU A 591 21.84 -2.49 3.31
C LEU A 591 22.35 -3.92 3.49
N GLY A 592 21.89 -4.66 4.50
CA GLY A 592 22.28 -6.05 4.71
C GLY A 592 21.95 -6.95 3.51
N ARG A 593 20.82 -6.70 2.83
CA ARG A 593 20.48 -7.40 1.58
C ARG A 593 21.39 -6.99 0.43
N ALA A 594 21.71 -5.70 0.31
CA ALA A 594 22.63 -5.22 -0.73
C ALA A 594 24.02 -5.83 -0.58
N VAL A 595 24.55 -5.89 0.66
CA VAL A 595 25.84 -6.53 0.97
C VAL A 595 25.84 -8.02 0.61
N LEU A 596 24.76 -8.74 0.94
CA LEU A 596 24.62 -10.16 0.60
C LEU A 596 24.73 -10.43 -0.90
N PHE A 597 24.25 -9.52 -1.75
CA PHE A 597 24.35 -9.64 -3.21
C PHE A 597 25.64 -9.03 -3.78
N ALA A 598 26.20 -8.00 -3.15
CA ALA A 598 27.41 -7.31 -3.62
C ALA A 598 28.65 -8.20 -3.52
N PHE A 599 28.80 -8.97 -2.45
CA PHE A 599 29.98 -9.81 -2.25
C PHE A 599 30.15 -10.87 -3.36
N PRO A 600 29.14 -11.72 -3.67
CA PRO A 600 29.23 -12.65 -4.80
C PRO A 600 29.42 -11.95 -6.15
N ALA A 601 28.83 -10.78 -6.36
CA ALA A 601 29.01 -9.99 -7.58
C ALA A 601 30.48 -9.61 -7.78
N GLY A 602 31.14 -9.14 -6.71
CA GLY A 602 32.56 -8.85 -6.71
C GLY A 602 33.43 -10.05 -7.06
N LEU A 603 33.09 -11.23 -6.53
CA LEU A 603 33.79 -12.48 -6.90
C LEU A 603 33.68 -12.75 -8.40
N VAL A 604 32.47 -12.63 -8.96
CA VAL A 604 32.21 -12.89 -10.38
C VAL A 604 32.94 -11.88 -11.27
N ILE A 605 32.90 -10.59 -10.92
CA ILE A 605 33.60 -9.52 -11.65
C ILE A 605 35.11 -9.81 -11.69
N TRP A 606 35.70 -10.16 -10.55
CA TRP A 606 37.12 -10.47 -10.46
C TRP A 606 37.49 -11.72 -11.25
N LEU A 607 36.67 -12.79 -11.18
CA LEU A 607 36.88 -14.02 -11.95
C LEU A 607 36.82 -13.76 -13.46
N ILE A 608 35.84 -13.01 -13.94
CA ILE A 608 35.73 -12.67 -15.37
C ILE A 608 36.93 -11.82 -15.82
N GLY A 609 37.47 -10.97 -14.94
CA GLY A 609 38.66 -10.17 -15.23
C GLY A 609 39.97 -10.95 -15.25
N ASN A 610 40.10 -12.04 -14.48
CA ASN A 610 41.36 -12.76 -14.29
C ASN A 610 41.42 -14.13 -14.97
N LEU A 611 40.28 -14.79 -15.19
CA LEU A 611 40.24 -16.05 -15.93
C LEU A 611 40.44 -15.79 -17.42
N SER A 612 41.38 -16.50 -18.03
CA SER A 612 41.68 -16.38 -19.45
C SER A 612 41.25 -17.63 -20.21
N PHE A 613 40.63 -17.44 -21.37
CA PHE A 613 40.26 -18.52 -22.28
C PHE A 613 40.78 -18.16 -23.69
N GLY A 614 41.57 -19.04 -24.30
CA GLY A 614 42.16 -18.79 -25.61
C GLY A 614 43.18 -17.63 -25.67
N GLY A 615 43.85 -17.31 -24.55
CA GLY A 615 44.90 -16.29 -24.48
C GLY A 615 44.44 -14.87 -24.15
N ALA A 616 43.14 -14.63 -24.03
CA ALA A 616 42.57 -13.35 -23.58
C ALA A 616 41.72 -13.53 -22.30
N PRO A 617 41.64 -12.51 -21.42
CA PRO A 617 40.71 -12.52 -20.30
C PRO A 617 39.26 -12.70 -20.76
N LEU A 618 38.46 -13.40 -19.96
CA LEU A 618 37.05 -13.66 -20.24
C LEU A 618 36.26 -12.34 -20.38
N ALA A 619 36.61 -11.33 -19.58
CA ALA A 619 36.08 -9.97 -19.68
C ALA A 619 36.18 -9.39 -21.09
N VAL A 620 37.34 -9.55 -21.74
CA VAL A 620 37.59 -9.01 -23.10
C VAL A 620 36.79 -9.79 -24.13
N SER A 621 36.78 -11.13 -24.01
CA SER A 621 36.06 -12.00 -24.93
C SER A 621 34.54 -11.78 -24.87
N LEU A 622 33.97 -11.68 -23.65
CA LEU A 622 32.55 -11.40 -23.45
C LEU A 622 32.18 -9.97 -23.88
N SER A 623 33.03 -8.97 -23.63
CA SER A 623 32.78 -7.61 -24.12
C SER A 623 32.73 -7.58 -25.64
N ARG A 624 33.66 -8.25 -26.33
CA ARG A 624 33.65 -8.34 -27.81
C ARG A 624 32.43 -9.09 -28.33
N LEU A 625 31.97 -10.13 -27.63
CA LEU A 625 30.74 -10.86 -27.99
C LEU A 625 29.50 -9.97 -27.92
N LEU A 626 29.43 -9.08 -26.92
CA LEU A 626 28.30 -8.16 -26.72
C LEU A 626 28.40 -6.90 -27.58
N ASP A 627 29.56 -6.60 -28.17
CA ASP A 627 29.81 -5.36 -28.90
C ASP A 627 28.88 -5.12 -30.10
N PRO A 628 28.50 -6.12 -30.93
CA PRO A 628 27.52 -5.93 -31.99
C PRO A 628 26.15 -5.47 -31.48
N LEU A 629 25.72 -5.99 -30.31
CA LEU A 629 24.48 -5.54 -29.67
C LEU A 629 24.64 -4.15 -29.04
N GLY A 630 25.81 -3.90 -28.42
CA GLY A 630 26.13 -2.61 -27.84
C GLY A 630 26.10 -1.51 -28.89
N THR A 631 26.84 -1.69 -29.98
CA THR A 631 26.87 -0.75 -31.11
C THR A 631 25.49 -0.56 -31.71
N LEU A 632 24.65 -1.60 -31.86
CA LEU A 632 23.27 -1.45 -32.32
C LEU A 632 22.46 -0.48 -31.46
N MET A 633 22.63 -0.54 -30.13
CA MET A 633 21.99 0.37 -29.15
C MET A 633 22.68 1.74 -29.04
N GLY A 634 23.76 2.00 -29.80
CA GLY A 634 24.60 3.19 -29.63
C GLY A 634 25.42 3.20 -28.32
N LEU A 635 25.63 2.01 -27.75
CA LEU A 635 26.51 1.71 -26.61
C LEU A 635 27.74 0.92 -27.12
N ASN A 636 28.43 0.20 -26.23
CA ASN A 636 29.47 -0.76 -26.58
C ASN A 636 29.35 -2.03 -25.72
N GLY A 637 30.11 -3.06 -26.07
CA GLY A 637 30.09 -4.34 -25.36
C GLY A 637 30.55 -4.25 -23.90
N VAL A 638 31.43 -3.29 -23.57
CA VAL A 638 31.88 -3.02 -22.20
C VAL A 638 30.71 -2.58 -21.31
N VAL A 639 29.89 -1.63 -21.79
CA VAL A 639 28.70 -1.15 -21.07
C VAL A 639 27.74 -2.30 -20.82
N LEU A 640 27.42 -3.10 -21.85
CA LEU A 640 26.48 -4.21 -21.70
C LEU A 640 27.00 -5.26 -20.72
N LEU A 641 28.27 -5.62 -20.80
CA LEU A 641 28.87 -6.57 -19.87
C LEU A 641 28.82 -6.02 -18.43
N ALA A 642 29.19 -4.76 -18.23
CA ALA A 642 29.17 -4.13 -16.92
C ALA A 642 27.78 -4.20 -16.28
N PHE A 643 26.74 -3.88 -17.04
CA PHE A 643 25.37 -3.95 -16.54
C PHE A 643 24.89 -5.37 -16.24
N ILE A 644 25.35 -6.39 -16.98
CA ILE A 644 25.02 -7.79 -16.71
C ILE A 644 25.68 -8.27 -15.42
N VAL A 645 26.97 -7.95 -15.20
CA VAL A 645 27.70 -8.42 -14.01
C VAL A 645 27.39 -7.59 -12.76
N ALA A 646 27.01 -6.32 -12.92
CA ALA A 646 26.68 -5.41 -11.84
C ALA A 646 25.17 -5.35 -11.50
N ILE A 647 24.32 -6.23 -12.05
CA ILE A 647 22.90 -6.37 -11.62
C ILE A 647 22.73 -6.39 -10.09
N PRO A 648 23.61 -7.05 -9.31
CA PRO A 648 23.52 -7.04 -7.85
C PRO A 648 23.52 -5.66 -7.20
N ALA A 649 24.30 -4.71 -7.73
CA ALA A 649 24.45 -3.37 -7.17
C ALA A 649 24.74 -2.35 -8.28
N ASN A 650 23.83 -1.40 -8.47
CA ASN A 650 23.97 -0.41 -9.54
C ASN A 650 25.09 0.61 -9.26
N GLU A 651 25.46 0.75 -7.99
CA GLU A 651 26.51 1.65 -7.51
C GLU A 651 27.91 1.26 -8.02
N ILE A 652 28.14 -0.01 -8.34
CA ILE A 652 29.43 -0.50 -8.85
C ILE A 652 29.52 -0.54 -10.39
N ILE A 653 28.48 -0.08 -11.10
CA ILE A 653 28.47 -0.06 -12.58
C ILE A 653 29.61 0.81 -13.12
N ILE A 654 29.78 2.04 -12.61
CA ILE A 654 30.85 2.95 -13.10
C ILE A 654 32.25 2.36 -12.84
N PRO A 655 32.59 1.92 -11.61
CA PRO A 655 33.87 1.25 -11.37
C PRO A 655 34.12 0.03 -12.26
N THR A 656 33.07 -0.74 -12.55
CA THR A 656 33.14 -1.90 -13.46
C THR A 656 33.38 -1.46 -14.90
N ILE A 657 32.70 -0.40 -15.36
CA ILE A 657 32.91 0.17 -16.71
C ILE A 657 34.34 0.67 -16.87
N LEU A 658 34.89 1.39 -15.88
CA LEU A 658 36.26 1.90 -15.94
C LEU A 658 37.28 0.75 -16.00
N MET A 659 37.11 -0.25 -15.13
CA MET A 659 37.93 -1.47 -15.14
C MET A 659 37.88 -2.18 -16.49
N LEU A 660 36.69 -2.46 -17.02
CA LEU A 660 36.52 -3.14 -18.30
C LEU A 660 37.07 -2.31 -19.48
N THR A 661 36.90 -0.99 -19.44
CA THR A 661 37.42 -0.09 -20.49
C THR A 661 38.94 -0.12 -20.53
N VAL A 662 39.60 -0.04 -19.37
CA VAL A 662 41.06 -0.17 -19.26
C VAL A 662 41.54 -1.52 -19.80
N MET A 663 40.86 -2.61 -19.43
CA MET A 663 41.23 -3.95 -19.85
C MET A 663 41.02 -4.20 -21.35
N VAL A 664 39.91 -3.75 -21.91
CA VAL A 664 39.59 -3.93 -23.34
C VAL A 664 40.44 -3.01 -24.22
N GLY A 665 40.69 -1.77 -23.76
CA GLY A 665 41.52 -0.78 -24.44
C GLY A 665 43.03 -1.01 -24.30
N GLY A 666 43.47 -1.91 -23.42
CA GLY A 666 44.89 -2.17 -23.18
C GLY A 666 45.64 -0.99 -22.56
N LEU A 667 44.93 -0.11 -21.83
CA LEU A 667 45.49 1.11 -21.26
C LEU A 667 46.48 0.76 -20.14
N SER A 668 47.76 1.03 -20.38
CA SER A 668 48.85 0.72 -19.45
C SER A 668 49.04 1.85 -18.43
N GLY A 669 49.25 1.51 -17.15
CA GLY A 669 49.51 2.49 -16.09
C GLY A 669 48.27 3.23 -15.55
N VAL A 670 47.06 2.80 -15.94
CA VAL A 670 45.78 3.32 -15.44
C VAL A 670 45.02 2.18 -14.75
N GLY A 671 44.39 2.45 -13.60
CA GLY A 671 43.57 1.50 -12.85
C GLY A 671 44.29 0.75 -11.72
N ALA A 672 43.59 -0.20 -11.09
CA ALA A 672 44.03 -0.91 -9.89
C ALA A 672 44.53 -2.36 -10.14
N GLY A 673 44.57 -2.79 -11.40
CA GLY A 673 44.96 -4.14 -11.83
C GLY A 673 43.85 -4.91 -12.56
N PRO A 674 44.16 -6.05 -13.19
CA PRO A 674 43.18 -6.86 -13.92
C PRO A 674 42.05 -7.35 -13.01
N GLY A 675 40.81 -7.11 -13.43
CA GLY A 675 39.63 -7.52 -12.66
C GLY A 675 39.43 -6.80 -11.31
N VAL A 676 40.16 -5.71 -11.06
CA VAL A 676 40.03 -4.89 -9.84
C VAL A 676 39.29 -3.60 -10.16
N MET A 677 38.11 -3.43 -9.56
CA MET A 677 37.30 -2.21 -9.72
C MET A 677 38.00 -1.00 -9.10
N PHE A 678 37.84 0.16 -9.73
CA PHE A 678 38.41 1.42 -9.25
C PHE A 678 37.57 2.62 -9.68
N GLU A 679 37.83 3.78 -9.08
CA GLU A 679 37.28 5.07 -9.48
C GLU A 679 38.43 6.05 -9.70
N ALA A 680 38.27 6.95 -10.66
CA ALA A 680 39.26 7.96 -10.97
C ALA A 680 39.22 9.11 -9.95
N ASN A 681 40.33 9.83 -9.79
CA ASN A 681 40.41 10.91 -8.79
C ASN A 681 39.67 12.19 -9.23
N SER A 682 39.27 12.26 -10.51
CA SER A 682 38.59 13.41 -11.08
C SER A 682 37.65 13.03 -12.22
N ILE A 683 36.67 13.89 -12.47
CA ILE A 683 35.74 13.76 -13.61
C ILE A 683 36.49 13.82 -14.95
N SER A 684 37.53 14.66 -15.06
CA SER A 684 38.34 14.78 -16.28
C SER A 684 39.22 13.56 -16.56
N GLU A 685 39.74 12.91 -15.52
CA GLU A 685 40.42 11.62 -15.66
C GLU A 685 39.44 10.52 -16.12
N THR A 686 38.24 10.48 -15.53
CA THR A 686 37.16 9.58 -15.97
C THR A 686 36.83 9.80 -17.44
N ALA A 687 36.63 11.05 -17.85
CA ALA A 687 36.31 11.42 -19.23
C ALA A 687 37.37 10.89 -20.21
N ARG A 688 38.66 11.11 -19.93
CA ARG A 688 39.77 10.63 -20.77
C ARG A 688 39.78 9.11 -20.91
N ILE A 689 39.50 8.36 -19.84
CA ILE A 689 39.44 6.88 -19.89
C ILE A 689 38.28 6.42 -20.79
N LEU A 690 37.10 7.04 -20.65
CA LEU A 690 35.92 6.68 -21.44
C LEU A 690 36.09 7.05 -22.91
N GLU A 691 36.62 8.24 -23.21
CA GLU A 691 36.94 8.69 -24.57
C GLU A 691 37.98 7.79 -25.23
N ALA A 692 39.03 7.38 -24.49
CA ALA A 692 40.00 6.39 -24.96
C ALA A 692 39.37 5.02 -25.24
N GLY A 693 38.28 4.69 -24.55
CA GLY A 693 37.43 3.54 -24.82
C GLY A 693 36.46 3.71 -26.00
N GLY A 694 36.54 4.80 -26.74
CA GLY A 694 35.71 5.09 -27.92
C GLY A 694 34.31 5.63 -27.58
N TRP A 695 34.10 6.17 -26.37
CA TRP A 695 32.79 6.70 -26.00
C TRP A 695 32.52 8.05 -26.65
N THR A 696 31.27 8.25 -27.05
CA THR A 696 30.80 9.47 -27.72
C THR A 696 29.64 10.11 -26.94
N LEU A 697 29.22 11.30 -27.35
CA LEU A 697 27.99 11.92 -26.84
C LEU A 697 26.76 11.00 -27.00
N LEU A 698 26.65 10.29 -28.13
CA LEU A 698 25.60 9.31 -28.35
C LEU A 698 25.64 8.20 -27.28
N THR A 699 26.83 7.68 -27.00
CA THR A 699 27.05 6.67 -25.96
C THR A 699 26.63 7.20 -24.59
N GLY A 700 27.00 8.44 -24.23
CA GLY A 700 26.59 9.08 -22.99
C GLY A 700 25.07 9.20 -22.84
N ILE A 701 24.38 9.70 -23.88
CA ILE A 701 22.92 9.86 -23.88
C ILE A 701 22.21 8.50 -23.80
N ASN A 702 22.61 7.54 -24.63
CA ASN A 702 22.02 6.20 -24.61
C ASN A 702 22.27 5.49 -23.30
N LEU A 703 23.42 5.73 -22.66
CA LEU A 703 23.72 5.16 -21.35
C LEU A 703 22.83 5.74 -20.26
N MET A 704 22.55 7.04 -20.29
CA MET A 704 21.60 7.69 -19.37
C MET A 704 20.19 7.09 -19.51
N ILE A 705 19.71 6.89 -20.75
CA ILE A 705 18.42 6.27 -21.06
C ILE A 705 18.40 4.79 -20.63
N PHE A 706 19.45 4.04 -20.97
CA PHE A 706 19.56 2.62 -20.62
C PHE A 706 19.62 2.43 -19.11
N SER A 707 20.37 3.27 -18.39
CA SER A 707 20.44 3.26 -16.92
C SER A 707 19.08 3.53 -16.28
N LEU A 708 18.27 4.45 -16.82
CA LEU A 708 16.90 4.67 -16.38
C LEU A 708 16.03 3.41 -16.61
N LEU A 709 16.15 2.82 -17.80
CA LEU A 709 15.30 1.73 -18.26
C LEU A 709 15.85 0.33 -17.99
N HIS A 710 16.92 0.17 -17.24
CA HIS A 710 17.43 -1.18 -16.95
C HIS A 710 16.65 -1.86 -15.82
N ASN A 711 17.08 -3.09 -15.51
CA ASN A 711 16.47 -3.94 -14.51
C ASN A 711 16.74 -3.36 -13.12
N PRO A 712 15.83 -3.62 -12.18
CA PRO A 712 16.08 -3.32 -10.78
C PRO A 712 17.30 -4.08 -10.26
N CYS A 713 17.95 -3.58 -9.21
CA CYS A 713 19.06 -4.30 -8.58
C CYS A 713 18.56 -5.61 -7.93
N SER A 714 19.47 -6.56 -7.65
CA SER A 714 19.09 -7.86 -7.04
C SER A 714 18.30 -7.72 -5.75
N THR A 715 18.60 -6.72 -4.91
CA THR A 715 17.83 -6.43 -3.70
C THR A 715 16.37 -6.11 -4.01
N THR A 716 16.12 -5.31 -5.05
CA THR A 716 14.77 -4.98 -5.51
C THR A 716 14.09 -6.18 -6.17
N ILE A 717 14.79 -6.94 -7.03
CA ILE A 717 14.26 -8.18 -7.65
C ILE A 717 13.80 -9.17 -6.57
N PHE A 718 14.65 -9.40 -5.56
CA PHE A 718 14.34 -10.27 -4.43
C PHE A 718 13.15 -9.76 -3.61
N THR A 719 13.03 -8.44 -3.45
CA THR A 719 11.91 -7.82 -2.73
C THR A 719 10.61 -7.96 -3.54
N ILE A 720 10.64 -7.76 -4.86
CA ILE A 720 9.49 -8.01 -5.74
C ILE A 720 9.02 -9.45 -5.61
N TRP A 721 9.94 -10.43 -5.62
CA TRP A 721 9.59 -11.82 -5.41
C TRP A 721 8.96 -12.07 -4.03
N LYS A 722 9.48 -11.44 -2.97
CA LYS A 722 8.91 -11.55 -1.62
C LYS A 722 7.48 -10.99 -1.52
N GLU A 723 7.20 -9.86 -2.17
CA GLU A 723 5.87 -9.23 -2.15
C GLU A 723 4.85 -9.91 -3.09
N THR A 724 5.31 -10.45 -4.23
CA THR A 724 4.41 -11.07 -5.24
C THR A 724 4.27 -12.58 -5.10
N ARG A 725 5.28 -13.26 -4.52
CA ARG A 725 5.41 -14.73 -4.43
C ARG A 725 5.20 -15.48 -5.75
N ARG A 726 5.38 -14.80 -6.89
CA ARG A 726 5.14 -15.34 -8.23
C ARG A 726 6.27 -14.96 -9.17
N VAL A 727 6.96 -15.97 -9.71
CA VAL A 727 8.13 -15.79 -10.59
C VAL A 727 7.76 -15.01 -11.87
N GLY A 728 6.58 -15.25 -12.45
CA GLY A 728 6.15 -14.55 -13.66
C GLY A 728 6.12 -13.02 -13.52
N TRP A 729 5.67 -12.51 -12.37
CA TRP A 729 5.64 -11.06 -12.11
C TRP A 729 7.03 -10.51 -11.80
N THR A 730 7.88 -11.28 -11.13
CA THR A 730 9.29 -10.90 -10.92
C THR A 730 10.04 -10.81 -12.24
N LEU A 731 9.86 -11.79 -13.14
CA LEU A 731 10.45 -11.78 -14.47
C LEU A 731 9.94 -10.60 -15.30
N LEU A 732 8.63 -10.35 -15.29
CA LEU A 732 8.06 -9.21 -16.00
C LEU A 732 8.66 -7.89 -15.49
N ALA A 733 8.69 -7.66 -14.17
CA ALA A 733 9.27 -6.45 -13.59
C ALA A 733 10.79 -6.30 -13.87
N THR A 734 11.49 -7.42 -14.08
CA THR A 734 12.93 -7.42 -14.36
C THR A 734 13.23 -7.13 -15.83
N PHE A 735 12.53 -7.79 -16.74
CA PHE A 735 12.83 -7.75 -18.18
C PHE A 735 12.02 -6.72 -18.96
N LEU A 736 10.84 -6.31 -18.48
CA LEU A 736 10.06 -5.25 -19.13
C LEU A 736 10.86 -3.96 -19.30
N PRO A 737 11.54 -3.43 -18.25
CA PRO A 737 12.40 -2.27 -18.40
C PRO A 737 13.50 -2.52 -19.43
N VAL A 738 14.21 -3.66 -19.35
CA VAL A 738 15.32 -3.99 -20.26
C VAL A 738 14.88 -3.98 -21.72
N GLY A 739 13.72 -4.57 -22.01
CA GLY A 739 13.13 -4.53 -23.36
C GLY A 739 12.81 -3.10 -23.80
N MET A 740 12.24 -2.28 -22.93
CA MET A 740 11.99 -0.86 -23.22
C MET A 740 13.30 -0.07 -23.41
N GLY A 741 14.33 -0.32 -22.61
CA GLY A 741 15.64 0.31 -22.72
C GLY A 741 16.34 -0.06 -24.02
N PHE A 742 16.28 -1.33 -24.42
CA PHE A 742 16.77 -1.78 -25.72
C PHE A 742 16.10 -1.01 -26.87
N LEU A 743 14.76 -0.99 -26.89
CA LEU A 743 14.00 -0.30 -27.93
C LEU A 743 14.27 1.22 -27.95
N ALA A 744 14.33 1.86 -26.78
CA ALA A 744 14.60 3.29 -26.67
C ALA A 744 16.00 3.66 -27.16
N CYS A 745 17.04 2.93 -26.76
CA CYS A 745 18.41 3.18 -27.18
C CYS A 745 18.60 2.92 -28.68
N VAL A 746 18.01 1.86 -29.23
CA VAL A 746 18.03 1.60 -30.69
C VAL A 746 17.33 2.73 -31.45
N ALA A 747 16.18 3.20 -30.97
CA ALA A 747 15.48 4.32 -31.59
C ALA A 747 16.34 5.60 -31.60
N VAL A 748 16.95 5.96 -30.46
CA VAL A 748 17.83 7.13 -30.36
C VAL A 748 19.07 6.98 -31.24
N ALA A 749 19.73 5.82 -31.23
CA ALA A 749 20.89 5.53 -32.07
C ALA A 749 20.55 5.59 -33.57
N THR A 750 19.38 5.10 -33.96
CA THR A 750 18.92 5.15 -35.35
C THR A 750 18.66 6.59 -35.79
N VAL A 751 17.95 7.38 -34.97
CA VAL A 751 17.72 8.80 -35.25
C VAL A 751 19.04 9.56 -35.35
N TRP A 752 20.00 9.30 -34.45
CA TRP A 752 21.32 9.91 -34.48
C TRP A 752 22.05 9.62 -35.80
N ARG A 753 22.13 8.35 -36.21
CA ARG A 753 22.77 7.93 -37.47
C ARG A 753 22.11 8.47 -38.74
N VAL A 754 20.83 8.85 -38.67
CA VAL A 754 20.12 9.48 -39.80
C VAL A 754 20.44 10.98 -39.87
N LEU A 755 20.70 11.62 -38.73
CA LEU A 755 20.96 13.06 -38.64
C LEU A 755 22.45 13.42 -38.80
N THR A 756 23.36 12.50 -38.51
CA THR A 756 24.83 12.65 -38.66
C THR A 756 25.34 11.75 -39.75
#